data_AF-A0A521IUL1-F1
#
_entry.id   AF-A0A521IUL1-F1
#
_cell.length_a   1.000
_cell.length_b   1.000
_cell.length_c   1.000
_cell.angle_alpha   90.00
_cell.angle_beta   90.00
_cell.angle_gamma   90.00
#
_symmetry.space_group_name_H-M   'P 1'
#
loop_
_entity.id
_entity.type
_entity.pdbx_description
1 polymer ?
#
loop_
_entity_poly.entity_id
_entity_poly.type
_entity_poly.pdbx_seq_one_letter_code
_entity_poly.pdbx_strand_id
1 'polypeptide(L)'
;MRILELNIDSFGKLENYNLKFDQKLTIINEDNSFGKTTIAQFIKAMFFGMKTAKGKGKRLSLPRFKYLPWGKTTYGGNLTFVYNGRTYTVTRTFGESLSNDTIAVKDLARNVNIDELNGIKITRDNLGDIIFGVNSESFEKLNFIQQLEVLYSSDEKIHDDINVKLRGLFGHTTEDSDYTSAFNILDDAIKELSPGNQRRNSLYNKTDRELNATNNLVFEAENAVNLISENSDELVALKRQKAENDKLKTKLENDLKLVASKKILEKDLKDYNALNDEINNLNLQIEENKKLFAGNKVEDTNLVYLEELSTDLSAKESEFNKFKDEAQTEINSINAALTTLESTNVEVLFIKRAQKETSEKITKLENEVTLLNANIKRFRFLDIFLSIITLSIYFFVLKSKNNKLRKEIALLNKTIDELNVKLENYAAELATMTSTESDIKLKQKLDEWTQKVNQKQKELEAFKEHVFDVFRKYSVKVNSVSDVQVAYFLINSHYEKHLALNKKLNDVNFKLKNYDIKKINSDLNSFALLDEEELNRNKSNVDIKNDELIKKITALEKQIEANEDLASNLENYKFERDELRTTMQNYEQKKELLTIARTLLEHANQQLAARYLTPLQNNVNDLLTKIKLEGYSVMFDGNSEMKLKDLDTNEYYDFAYYSAGSQDLISVLVRVALIDLVYQDLKPFIILDDTFVNFDDKRIKLVRPLLEKLSQDNQIIYFTCSSSRDLR
;
A
#
# COMPACT_ATOMS: atom_id res chain seq x y z
N MET A 1 75.02 55.01 45.75
CA MET A 1 75.52 55.29 44.38
C MET A 1 75.41 56.79 44.12
N ARG A 2 76.34 57.44 43.39
CA ARG A 2 76.28 58.92 43.14
C ARG A 2 76.95 59.32 41.83
N ILE A 3 76.30 60.12 40.99
CA ILE A 3 76.89 60.78 39.82
C ILE A 3 77.70 61.99 40.28
N LEU A 4 78.94 62.11 39.80
CA LEU A 4 79.84 63.24 40.10
C LEU A 4 79.85 64.26 38.97
N GLU A 5 79.87 63.79 37.72
CA GLU A 5 80.04 64.64 36.54
C GLU A 5 79.45 63.93 35.32
N LEU A 6 78.86 64.70 34.42
CA LEU A 6 78.52 64.26 33.07
C LEU A 6 79.15 65.21 32.04
N ASN A 7 79.61 64.61 30.94
CA ASN A 7 80.09 65.30 29.75
C ASN A 7 79.30 64.78 28.55
N ILE A 8 78.59 65.67 27.88
CA ILE A 8 77.83 65.38 26.67
C ILE A 8 78.61 65.96 25.49
N ASP A 9 79.21 65.08 24.69
CA ASP A 9 79.86 65.49 23.44
C ASP A 9 78.77 65.95 22.46
N SER A 10 77.73 65.13 22.31
CA SER A 10 76.49 65.52 21.65
C SER A 10 75.35 64.55 22.00
N PHE A 11 74.16 65.07 22.35
CA PHE A 11 72.97 64.27 22.63
C PHE A 11 71.71 65.13 22.53
N GLY A 12 70.82 64.80 21.58
CA GLY A 12 69.68 65.64 21.22
C GLY A 12 70.14 67.04 20.80
N LYS A 13 69.70 68.07 21.54
CA LYS A 13 70.09 69.48 21.33
C LYS A 13 71.33 69.93 22.11
N LEU A 14 71.86 69.08 22.98
CA LEU A 14 73.00 69.41 23.84
C LEU A 14 74.29 69.03 23.12
N GLU A 15 75.23 69.96 23.03
CA GLU A 15 76.56 69.74 22.44
C GLU A 15 77.63 70.36 23.34
N ASN A 16 78.75 69.65 23.53
CA ASN A 16 79.87 70.06 24.38
C ASN A 16 79.42 70.59 25.76
N TYR A 17 78.46 69.89 26.39
CA TYR A 17 77.85 70.30 27.65
C TYR A 17 78.44 69.50 28.81
N ASN A 18 78.94 70.20 29.83
CA ASN A 18 79.45 69.61 31.07
C ASN A 18 78.57 70.04 32.24
N LEU A 19 78.29 69.10 33.14
CA LEU A 19 77.61 69.37 34.40
C LEU A 19 78.25 68.57 35.54
N LYS A 20 78.62 69.27 36.61
CA LYS A 20 79.14 68.71 37.85
C LYS A 20 78.08 68.72 38.94
N PHE A 21 78.04 67.65 39.73
CA PHE A 21 77.09 67.46 40.82
C PHE A 21 77.80 67.57 42.17
N ASP A 22 77.82 68.77 42.73
CA ASP A 22 78.55 69.06 43.98
C ASP A 22 77.72 68.78 45.24
N GLN A 23 76.39 68.66 45.09
CA GLN A 23 75.44 68.45 46.18
C GLN A 23 74.64 67.16 45.98
N LYS A 24 74.15 66.58 47.08
CA LYS A 24 73.26 65.41 47.00
C LYS A 24 71.89 65.79 46.43
N LEU A 25 71.38 66.98 46.70
CA LEU A 25 70.22 67.56 46.03
C LEU A 25 70.72 68.58 45.01
N THR A 26 70.53 68.32 43.71
CA THR A 26 70.87 69.26 42.63
C THR A 26 69.57 69.71 41.96
N ILE A 27 69.31 71.02 41.99
CA ILE A 27 68.09 71.62 41.42
C ILE A 27 68.49 72.42 40.18
N ILE A 28 67.95 72.03 39.03
CA ILE A 28 68.17 72.68 37.74
C ILE A 28 66.88 73.39 37.36
N ASN A 29 66.84 74.68 37.67
CA ASN A 29 65.72 75.57 37.37
C ASN A 29 66.06 76.41 36.13
N GLU A 30 65.59 75.94 34.98
CA GLU A 30 65.87 76.52 33.65
C GLU A 30 64.58 76.57 32.83
N ASP A 31 64.58 77.15 31.63
CA ASP A 31 63.39 77.12 30.76
C ASP A 31 63.16 75.71 30.16
N ASN A 32 61.92 75.42 29.71
CA ASN A 32 61.58 74.15 29.04
C ASN A 32 62.44 73.90 27.78
N SER A 33 62.94 74.97 27.16
CA SER A 33 63.83 74.94 25.99
C SER A 33 65.29 74.67 26.33
N PHE A 34 65.70 74.52 27.59
CA PHE A 34 67.10 74.27 27.98
C PHE A 34 67.57 72.83 27.68
N GLY A 35 66.71 71.84 27.91
CA GLY A 35 67.05 70.42 27.63
C GLY A 35 67.14 69.52 28.84
N LYS A 36 66.38 69.83 29.89
CA LYS A 36 66.30 69.05 31.13
C LYS A 36 65.99 67.57 30.91
N THR A 37 64.89 67.25 30.24
CA THR A 37 64.54 65.88 29.86
C THR A 37 65.62 65.22 28.99
N THR A 38 66.36 66.00 28.19
CA THR A 38 67.49 65.49 27.38
C THR A 38 68.67 65.09 28.26
N ILE A 39 69.02 65.87 29.30
CA ILE A 39 70.04 65.52 30.31
C ILE A 39 69.60 64.27 31.07
N ALA A 40 68.36 64.26 31.52
CA ALA A 40 67.75 63.18 32.28
C ALA A 40 67.81 61.84 31.49
N GLN A 41 67.47 61.88 30.20
CA GLN A 41 67.52 60.73 29.30
C GLN A 41 68.96 60.34 28.91
N PHE A 42 69.88 61.31 28.84
CA PHE A 42 71.31 61.02 28.67
C PHE A 42 71.84 60.18 29.84
N ILE A 43 71.54 60.57 31.08
CA ILE A 43 71.96 59.81 32.28
C ILE A 43 71.46 58.36 32.20
N LYS A 44 70.17 58.15 31.87
CA LYS A 44 69.61 56.81 31.68
C LYS A 44 70.33 56.03 30.58
N ALA A 45 70.58 56.65 29.43
CA ALA A 45 71.27 56.03 28.31
C ALA A 45 72.73 55.64 28.66
N MET A 46 73.40 56.39 29.54
CA MET A 46 74.74 56.04 30.02
C MET A 46 74.79 54.74 30.83
N PHE A 47 73.71 54.39 31.52
CA PHE A 47 73.62 53.12 32.28
C PHE A 47 73.01 51.98 31.46
N PHE A 48 71.91 52.20 30.76
CA PHE A 48 71.13 51.12 30.13
C PHE A 48 71.25 51.04 28.60
N GLY A 49 71.89 52.04 27.97
CA GLY A 49 71.92 52.17 26.52
C GLY A 49 70.56 52.61 25.94
N MET A 50 70.44 52.54 24.61
CA MET A 50 69.23 52.92 23.87
C MET A 50 68.69 51.72 23.09
N LYS A 51 68.08 50.78 23.83
CA LYS A 51 67.37 49.62 23.30
C LYS A 51 66.18 50.08 22.43
N THR A 52 65.95 49.40 21.31
CA THR A 52 64.74 49.59 20.50
C THR A 52 63.60 48.79 21.12
N ALA A 53 62.43 49.41 21.31
CA ALA A 53 61.23 48.70 21.76
C ALA A 53 60.90 47.53 20.82
N LYS A 54 60.51 46.38 21.39
CA LYS A 54 60.02 45.23 20.61
C LYS A 54 58.64 45.56 20.05
N GLY A 55 58.55 46.04 18.81
CA GLY A 55 57.27 46.29 18.15
C GLY A 55 57.35 47.13 16.86
N LYS A 56 56.29 47.08 16.05
CA LYS A 56 56.13 47.86 14.81
C LYS A 56 55.76 49.32 15.11
N GLY A 57 56.65 50.08 15.74
CA GLY A 57 56.50 51.53 15.93
C GLY A 57 57.01 52.34 14.73
N LYS A 58 56.50 53.58 14.55
CA LYS A 58 57.04 54.53 13.57
C LYS A 58 58.51 54.82 13.90
N ARG A 59 59.42 54.69 12.93
CA ARG A 59 60.89 54.85 13.08
C ARG A 59 61.30 56.12 13.84
N LEU A 60 60.56 57.24 13.70
CA LEU A 60 60.83 58.52 14.37
C LEU A 60 60.49 58.54 15.88
N SER A 61 59.71 57.58 16.39
CA SER A 61 59.27 57.54 17.80
C SER A 61 60.24 56.79 18.74
N LEU A 62 61.28 56.16 18.19
CA LEU A 62 62.27 55.46 18.99
C LEU A 62 63.25 56.47 19.65
N PRO A 63 63.59 56.31 20.94
CA PRO A 63 64.50 57.22 21.66
C PRO A 63 65.80 57.51 20.90
N ARG A 64 66.36 56.51 20.21
CA ARG A 64 67.57 56.63 19.38
C ARG A 64 67.48 57.70 18.29
N PHE A 65 66.33 57.83 17.62
CA PHE A 65 66.15 58.85 16.57
C PHE A 65 65.75 60.21 17.15
N LYS A 66 65.07 60.21 18.31
CA LYS A 66 64.71 61.45 19.03
C LYS A 66 65.93 62.21 19.54
N TYR A 67 66.97 61.51 20.00
CA TYR A 67 68.17 62.12 20.58
C TYR A 67 69.38 62.14 19.63
N LEU A 68 69.22 61.78 18.35
CA LEU A 68 70.26 61.94 17.35
C LEU A 68 70.42 63.43 16.97
N PRO A 69 71.59 64.06 17.20
CA PRO A 69 71.84 65.43 16.79
C PRO A 69 71.84 65.57 15.26
N TRP A 70 71.36 66.71 14.75
CA TRP A 70 71.29 66.95 13.31
C TRP A 70 72.68 66.94 12.66
N GLY A 71 72.86 66.14 11.61
CA GLY A 71 74.11 66.07 10.85
C GLY A 71 75.23 65.25 11.50
N LYS A 72 75.00 64.62 12.67
CA LYS A 72 75.96 63.72 13.31
C LYS A 72 75.60 62.25 13.07
N THR A 73 76.62 61.43 12.84
CA THR A 73 76.48 59.96 12.67
C THR A 73 76.72 59.19 13.96
N THR A 74 77.42 59.80 14.91
CA THR A 74 77.66 59.27 16.26
C THR A 74 77.47 60.38 17.28
N TYR A 75 76.94 60.02 18.43
CA TYR A 75 76.61 60.93 19.52
C TYR A 75 76.73 60.19 20.85
N GLY A 76 76.91 60.89 21.97
CA GLY A 76 77.25 60.27 23.24
C GLY A 76 78.06 61.20 24.13
N GLY A 77 78.82 60.59 25.03
CA GLY A 77 79.62 61.29 26.01
C GLY A 77 80.14 60.37 27.11
N ASN A 78 80.46 60.95 28.26
CA ASN A 78 80.90 60.20 29.43
C ASN A 78 80.21 60.67 30.72
N LEU A 79 80.14 59.76 31.69
CA LEU A 79 79.53 59.98 32.98
C LEU A 79 80.41 59.36 34.06
N THR A 80 80.79 60.17 35.05
CA THR A 80 81.60 59.76 36.19
C THR A 80 80.71 59.57 37.41
N PHE A 81 80.81 58.42 38.08
CA PHE A 81 79.96 58.05 39.22
C PHE A 81 80.71 57.25 40.28
N VAL A 82 80.16 57.22 41.49
CA VAL A 82 80.63 56.44 42.64
C VAL A 82 79.68 55.27 42.87
N TYR A 83 80.23 54.06 42.83
CA TYR A 83 79.54 52.80 43.08
C TYR A 83 80.37 51.95 44.05
N ASN A 84 79.75 51.44 45.12
CA ASN A 84 80.41 50.68 46.20
C ASN A 84 81.73 51.31 46.70
N GLY A 85 81.72 52.63 46.89
CA GLY A 85 82.87 53.40 47.39
C GLY A 85 84.00 53.65 46.38
N ARG A 86 83.87 53.19 45.13
CA ARG A 86 84.84 53.41 44.06
C ARG A 86 84.29 54.32 42.98
N THR A 87 85.18 55.06 42.32
CA THR A 87 84.83 56.00 41.25
C THR A 87 85.09 55.39 39.88
N TYR A 88 84.07 55.42 39.04
CA TYR A 88 84.11 54.91 37.67
C TYR A 88 83.72 56.00 36.68
N THR A 89 84.28 55.93 35.47
CA THR A 89 83.79 56.71 34.33
C THR A 89 83.28 55.74 33.28
N VAL A 90 82.02 55.88 32.88
CA VAL A 90 81.47 55.20 31.71
C VAL A 90 81.52 56.14 30.51
N THR A 91 82.09 55.70 29.42
CA THR A 91 82.07 56.39 28.12
C THR A 91 81.22 55.58 27.16
N ARG A 92 80.26 56.24 26.49
CA ARG A 92 79.41 55.61 25.49
C ARG A 92 79.32 56.45 24.23
N THR A 93 79.28 55.75 23.10
CA THR A 93 78.85 56.32 21.83
C THR A 93 77.69 55.53 21.28
N PHE A 94 76.76 56.23 20.65
CA PHE A 94 75.56 55.70 20.02
C PHE A 94 75.64 55.98 18.53
N GLY A 95 75.51 54.94 17.72
CA GLY A 95 75.50 55.05 16.25
C GLY A 95 74.10 54.96 15.66
N GLU A 96 74.03 54.83 14.33
CA GLU A 96 72.76 54.68 13.60
C GLU A 96 72.00 53.38 13.98
N SER A 97 72.72 52.36 14.43
CA SER A 97 72.16 51.08 14.88
C SER A 97 72.82 50.59 16.17
N LEU A 98 72.16 49.64 16.85
CA LEU A 98 72.67 49.04 18.10
C LEU A 98 74.05 48.38 17.95
N SER A 99 74.40 47.89 16.76
CA SER A 99 75.72 47.27 16.52
C SER A 99 76.86 48.29 16.49
N ASN A 100 76.56 49.56 16.28
CA ASN A 100 77.52 50.65 16.26
C ASN A 100 77.71 51.30 17.65
N ASP A 101 76.95 50.89 18.65
CA ASP A 101 77.07 51.44 20.00
C ASP A 101 78.31 50.89 20.70
N THR A 102 79.03 51.77 21.40
CA THR A 102 80.20 51.40 22.19
C THR A 102 79.99 51.73 23.67
N ILE A 103 80.66 50.94 24.52
CA ILE A 103 80.73 51.18 25.96
C ILE A 103 82.16 50.88 26.43
N ALA A 104 82.69 51.76 27.27
CA ALA A 104 83.92 51.51 28.02
C ALA A 104 83.70 52.00 29.44
N VAL A 105 84.07 51.19 30.42
CA VAL A 105 83.99 51.55 31.85
C VAL A 105 85.41 51.57 32.41
N LYS A 106 85.80 52.69 33.01
CA LYS A 106 87.13 52.89 33.57
C LYS A 106 87.04 53.01 35.09
N ASP A 107 87.80 52.19 35.82
CA ASP A 107 88.04 52.37 37.25
C ASP A 107 89.07 53.47 37.43
N LEU A 108 88.67 54.63 37.98
CA LEU A 108 89.55 55.78 38.11
C LEU A 108 90.63 55.59 39.17
N ALA A 109 90.37 54.81 40.22
CA ALA A 109 91.35 54.56 41.28
C ALA A 109 92.52 53.71 40.76
N ARG A 110 92.21 52.74 39.89
CA ARG A 110 93.21 51.87 39.25
C ARG A 110 93.73 52.40 37.91
N ASN A 111 93.05 53.38 37.34
CA ASN A 111 93.30 53.94 36.02
C ASN A 111 93.27 52.89 34.88
N VAL A 112 92.38 51.89 34.99
CA VAL A 112 92.24 50.81 34.00
C VAL A 112 90.81 50.70 33.50
N ASN A 113 90.64 50.28 32.24
CA ASN A 113 89.34 49.87 31.73
C ASN A 113 89.00 48.50 32.29
N ILE A 114 87.75 48.33 32.73
CA ILE A 114 87.19 47.08 33.21
C ILE A 114 86.17 46.56 32.20
N ASP A 115 86.17 45.25 32.00
CA ASP A 115 85.22 44.52 31.18
C ASP A 115 84.25 43.67 32.02
N GLU A 116 84.40 43.70 33.36
CA GLU A 116 83.58 42.98 34.33
C GLU A 116 83.29 43.86 35.56
N LEU A 117 82.06 43.80 36.07
CA LEU A 117 81.64 44.46 37.32
C LEU A 117 80.72 43.50 38.09
N ASN A 118 80.91 43.39 39.41
CA ASN A 118 80.18 42.46 40.29
C ASN A 118 80.19 40.98 39.83
N GLY A 119 81.24 40.49 39.17
CA GLY A 119 81.27 39.10 38.67
C GLY A 119 80.63 38.91 37.28
N ILE A 120 80.13 39.99 36.65
CA ILE A 120 79.35 39.93 35.42
C ILE A 120 80.06 40.75 34.33
N LYS A 121 80.21 40.14 33.15
CA LYS A 121 80.79 40.82 31.99
C LYS A 121 79.93 42.02 31.56
N ILE A 122 80.56 43.18 31.44
CA ILE A 122 79.96 44.41 30.98
C ILE A 122 79.74 44.31 29.47
N THR A 123 78.53 44.61 29.05
CA THR A 123 78.12 44.71 27.65
C THR A 123 77.45 46.08 27.42
N ARG A 124 77.14 46.39 26.17
CA ARG A 124 76.44 47.64 25.82
C ARG A 124 75.06 47.77 26.49
N ASP A 125 74.45 46.69 26.97
CA ASP A 125 73.02 46.66 27.32
C ASP A 125 72.73 46.36 28.79
N ASN A 126 73.75 46.04 29.60
CA ASN A 126 73.55 45.48 30.95
C ASN A 126 74.27 46.24 32.08
N LEU A 127 75.00 47.33 31.82
CA LEU A 127 75.71 48.06 32.88
C LEU A 127 74.75 48.53 33.99
N GLY A 128 73.59 49.09 33.61
CA GLY A 128 72.54 49.45 34.54
C GLY A 128 71.98 48.23 35.28
N ASP A 129 71.69 47.14 34.58
CA ASP A 129 71.19 45.89 35.17
C ASP A 129 72.17 45.35 36.24
N ILE A 130 73.48 45.41 35.98
CA ILE A 130 74.54 44.99 36.93
C ILE A 130 74.60 45.90 38.17
N ILE A 131 74.47 47.21 37.98
CA ILE A 131 74.60 48.21 39.07
C ILE A 131 73.34 48.26 39.93
N PHE A 132 72.17 48.28 39.31
CA PHE A 132 70.89 48.51 39.95
C PHE A 132 70.14 47.20 40.28
N GLY A 133 70.49 46.09 39.62
CA GLY A 133 69.85 44.80 39.86
C GLY A 133 68.39 44.73 39.40
N VAL A 134 67.97 45.68 38.54
CA VAL A 134 66.67 45.78 37.86
C VAL A 134 66.91 46.26 36.42
N ASN A 135 65.99 45.93 35.51
CA ASN A 135 66.14 46.33 34.12
C ASN A 135 65.84 47.84 33.87
N SER A 136 66.07 48.32 32.65
CA SER A 136 65.87 49.73 32.25
C SER A 136 64.44 50.26 32.47
N GLU A 137 63.41 49.43 32.26
CA GLU A 137 62.01 49.84 32.41
C GLU A 137 61.63 49.94 33.89
N SER A 138 62.05 48.96 34.69
CA SER A 138 61.93 48.98 36.15
C SER A 138 62.66 50.19 36.76
N PHE A 139 63.89 50.46 36.30
CA PHE A 139 64.66 51.63 36.73
C PHE A 139 63.97 52.94 36.35
N GLU A 140 63.40 53.05 35.15
CA GLU A 140 62.65 54.24 34.74
C GLU A 140 61.45 54.47 35.66
N LYS A 141 60.61 53.46 35.86
CA LYS A 141 59.41 53.57 36.71
C LYS A 141 59.71 53.92 38.18
N LEU A 142 60.88 53.51 38.68
CA LEU A 142 61.30 53.76 40.07
C LEU A 142 62.07 55.08 40.22
N ASN A 143 63.17 55.22 39.48
CA ASN A 143 64.19 56.25 39.69
C ASN A 143 64.03 57.47 38.78
N PHE A 144 63.15 57.41 37.77
CA PHE A 144 62.95 58.46 36.79
C PHE A 144 61.50 58.96 36.82
N ILE A 145 61.20 59.87 37.73
CA ILE A 145 59.81 60.31 37.97
C ILE A 145 59.47 61.49 37.06
N GLN A 146 58.71 61.24 36.00
CA GLN A 146 58.28 62.27 35.04
C GLN A 146 57.00 62.98 35.47
N GLN A 147 56.69 64.09 34.79
CA GLN A 147 55.40 64.79 34.92
C GLN A 147 54.22 63.87 34.52
N LEU A 148 53.17 63.83 35.36
CA LEU A 148 51.93 63.06 35.16
C LEU A 148 52.08 61.52 35.17
N GLU A 149 53.22 60.99 35.62
CA GLU A 149 53.45 59.55 35.67
C GLU A 149 52.89 58.94 36.98
N VAL A 150 51.62 58.53 36.94
CA VAL A 150 50.91 57.93 38.09
C VAL A 150 51.21 56.43 38.19
N LEU A 151 51.86 56.02 39.29
CA LEU A 151 52.14 54.61 39.55
C LEU A 151 50.88 53.94 40.14
N TYR A 152 50.53 52.72 39.72
CA TYR A 152 49.32 51.98 40.16
C TYR A 152 47.97 52.51 39.64
N SER A 153 47.93 53.08 38.43
CA SER A 153 46.65 53.30 37.74
C SER A 153 46.14 51.99 37.12
N SER A 154 44.83 51.90 36.83
CA SER A 154 44.17 50.70 36.29
C SER A 154 44.81 50.14 35.01
N ASP A 155 45.56 50.94 34.25
CA ASP A 155 46.28 50.55 33.03
C ASP A 155 47.81 50.43 33.21
N GLU A 156 48.38 50.89 34.32
CA GLU A 156 49.83 50.86 34.61
C GLU A 156 50.11 50.14 35.95
N LYS A 157 50.06 48.81 35.92
CA LYS A 157 50.51 47.97 37.04
C LYS A 157 52.01 48.09 37.25
N ILE A 158 52.48 47.82 38.48
CA ILE A 158 53.90 47.62 38.76
C ILE A 158 54.46 46.66 37.73
N HIS A 159 55.57 47.01 37.10
CA HIS A 159 56.22 46.14 36.12
C HIS A 159 56.61 44.80 36.77
N ASP A 160 56.37 43.69 36.07
CA ASP A 160 56.58 42.33 36.58
C ASP A 160 57.96 42.13 37.18
N ASP A 161 58.99 42.78 36.61
CA ASP A 161 60.38 42.69 37.09
C ASP A 161 60.61 43.34 38.48
N ILE A 162 59.85 44.37 38.86
CA ILE A 162 59.87 44.94 40.23
C ILE A 162 59.22 43.94 41.18
N ASN A 163 58.10 43.33 40.78
CA ASN A 163 57.45 42.26 41.56
C ASN A 163 58.39 41.05 41.71
N VAL A 164 59.06 40.61 40.64
CA VAL A 164 60.06 39.54 40.66
C VAL A 164 61.20 39.88 41.61
N LYS A 165 61.72 41.12 41.56
CA LYS A 165 62.79 41.56 42.45
C LYS A 165 62.34 41.55 43.92
N LEU A 166 61.16 42.11 44.22
CA LEU A 166 60.59 42.09 45.57
C LEU A 166 60.34 40.66 46.05
N ARG A 167 59.79 39.78 45.20
CA ARG A 167 59.62 38.35 45.50
C ARG A 167 60.94 37.66 45.80
N GLY A 168 62.01 37.94 45.03
CA GLY A 168 63.34 37.39 45.26
C GLY A 168 64.04 37.93 46.51
N LEU A 169 63.68 39.13 46.99
CA LEU A 169 64.20 39.69 48.25
C LEU A 169 63.47 39.12 49.49
N PHE A 170 62.18 38.84 49.36
CA PHE A 170 61.31 38.38 50.47
C PHE A 170 60.91 36.89 50.37
N GLY A 171 61.47 36.16 49.40
CA GLY A 171 61.22 34.75 49.09
C GLY A 171 62.50 34.03 48.66
N HIS A 172 62.52 32.69 48.74
CA HIS A 172 63.71 31.85 48.49
C HIS A 172 63.78 31.27 47.07
N THR A 173 63.12 31.86 46.08
CA THR A 173 63.00 31.28 44.74
C THR A 173 63.13 32.36 43.67
N THR A 174 64.22 32.29 42.90
CA THR A 174 64.48 33.11 41.71
C THR A 174 63.67 32.65 40.48
N GLU A 175 62.86 31.59 40.62
CA GLU A 175 62.08 30.97 39.55
C GLU A 175 60.59 31.00 39.89
N ASP A 176 59.94 32.17 39.84
CA ASP A 176 58.51 32.31 40.17
C ASP A 176 57.77 33.23 39.18
N SER A 177 57.95 32.96 37.88
CA SER A 177 57.20 33.64 36.80
C SER A 177 55.90 32.93 36.39
N ASP A 178 55.56 31.76 36.94
CA ASP A 178 54.52 30.91 36.36
C ASP A 178 53.23 30.75 37.18
N TYR A 179 52.99 31.57 38.22
CA TYR A 179 51.67 31.58 38.91
C TYR A 179 50.54 31.84 37.91
N THR A 180 50.64 32.92 37.13
CA THR A 180 49.60 33.32 36.17
C THR A 180 49.40 32.24 35.11
N SER A 181 50.49 31.65 34.62
CA SER A 181 50.46 30.54 33.67
C SER A 181 49.76 29.32 34.26
N ALA A 182 50.17 28.87 35.44
CA ALA A 182 49.60 27.70 36.12
C ALA A 182 48.14 27.91 36.51
N PHE A 183 47.78 29.10 37.00
CA PHE A 183 46.41 29.47 37.30
C PHE A 183 45.52 29.40 36.05
N ASN A 184 45.97 29.99 34.93
CA ASN A 184 45.22 29.97 33.67
C ASN A 184 45.05 28.55 33.13
N ILE A 185 46.08 27.70 33.23
CA ILE A 185 45.99 26.28 32.83
C ILE A 185 44.92 25.53 33.64
N LEU A 186 44.92 25.71 34.96
CA LEU A 186 43.92 25.10 35.83
C LEU A 186 42.51 25.63 35.54
N ASP A 187 42.39 26.94 35.36
CA ASP A 187 41.12 27.61 35.09
C ASP A 187 40.51 27.19 33.74
N ASP A 188 41.33 27.08 32.69
CA ASP A 188 40.87 26.58 31.40
C ASP A 188 40.50 25.09 31.45
N ALA A 189 41.25 24.27 32.18
CA ALA A 189 40.90 22.86 32.39
C ALA A 189 39.56 22.70 33.15
N ILE A 190 39.31 23.52 34.17
CA ILE A 190 38.02 23.55 34.89
C ILE A 190 36.88 23.92 33.94
N LYS A 191 37.08 24.93 33.09
CA LYS A 191 36.06 25.37 32.13
C LYS A 191 35.79 24.32 31.04
N GLU A 192 36.78 23.55 30.60
CA GLU A 192 36.59 22.42 29.67
C GLU A 192 35.70 21.31 30.25
N LEU A 193 35.77 21.12 31.58
CA LEU A 193 35.01 20.11 32.32
C LEU A 193 33.71 20.65 32.93
N SER A 194 33.33 21.88 32.61
CA SER A 194 32.13 22.54 33.17
C SER A 194 31.05 22.80 32.12
N PRO A 195 29.77 22.85 32.53
CA PRO A 195 28.68 23.26 31.65
C PRO A 195 28.85 24.73 31.25
N GLY A 196 28.60 25.06 29.98
CA GLY A 196 28.72 26.44 29.52
C GLY A 196 28.22 26.69 28.10
N ASN A 197 27.24 27.58 27.96
CA ASN A 197 26.57 27.87 26.68
C ASN A 197 27.51 28.47 25.61
N GLN A 198 28.56 29.19 26.02
CA GLN A 198 29.51 29.82 25.10
C GLN A 198 30.62 28.86 24.61
N ARG A 199 30.76 27.66 25.22
CA ARG A 199 31.81 26.69 24.91
C ARG A 199 31.22 25.38 24.42
N ARG A 200 30.43 25.44 23.34
CA ARG A 200 29.71 24.27 22.82
C ARG A 200 30.63 23.06 22.60
N ASN A 201 31.88 23.29 22.20
CA ASN A 201 32.86 22.23 21.91
C ASN A 201 33.71 21.80 23.11
N SER A 202 33.40 22.21 24.34
CA SER A 202 34.10 21.68 25.50
C SER A 202 33.87 20.18 25.65
N LEU A 203 34.81 19.48 26.29
CA LEU A 203 34.66 18.04 26.57
C LEU A 203 33.33 17.73 27.25
N TYR A 204 32.98 18.48 28.30
CA TYR A 204 31.72 18.30 29.03
C TYR A 204 30.50 18.43 28.12
N ASN A 205 30.35 19.55 27.40
CA ASN A 205 29.17 19.83 26.58
C ASN A 205 29.05 18.88 25.38
N LYS A 206 30.16 18.32 24.88
CA LYS A 206 30.14 17.32 23.83
C LYS A 206 29.59 16.00 24.38
N THR A 207 30.18 15.50 25.46
CA THR A 207 29.77 14.25 26.12
C THR A 207 28.34 14.33 26.65
N ASP A 208 27.91 15.48 27.19
CA ASP A 208 26.53 15.69 27.64
C ASP A 208 25.52 15.62 26.49
N ARG A 209 25.85 16.20 25.32
CA ARG A 209 24.99 16.09 24.13
C ARG A 209 24.90 14.67 23.60
N GLU A 210 26.03 13.96 23.57
CA GLU A 210 26.07 12.54 23.20
C GLU A 210 25.22 11.72 24.18
N LEU A 211 25.39 11.92 25.49
CA LEU A 211 24.61 11.24 26.52
C LEU A 211 23.10 11.49 26.39
N ASN A 212 22.70 12.74 26.12
CA ASN A 212 21.30 13.07 25.90
C ASN A 212 20.74 12.43 24.63
N ALA A 213 21.51 12.39 23.54
CA ALA A 213 21.11 11.69 22.32
C ALA A 213 20.97 10.18 22.57
N THR A 214 21.93 9.56 23.25
CA THR A 214 21.87 8.13 23.58
C THR A 214 20.74 7.81 24.56
N ASN A 215 20.43 8.69 25.52
CA ASN A 215 19.26 8.52 26.38
C ASN A 215 17.94 8.47 25.57
N ASN A 216 17.81 9.33 24.55
CA ASN A 216 16.64 9.31 23.68
C ASN A 216 16.57 8.00 22.86
N LEU A 217 17.69 7.54 22.32
CA LEU A 217 17.76 6.27 21.60
C LEU A 217 17.38 5.08 22.49
N VAL A 218 17.84 5.06 23.75
CA VAL A 218 17.42 4.03 24.73
C VAL A 218 15.91 4.09 24.94
N PHE A 219 15.34 5.28 25.14
CA PHE A 219 13.89 5.43 25.33
C PHE A 219 13.08 4.97 24.11
N GLU A 220 13.50 5.34 22.90
CA GLU A 220 12.87 4.90 21.66
C GLU A 220 12.96 3.38 21.48
N ALA A 221 14.12 2.79 21.77
CA ALA A 221 14.34 1.35 21.69
C ALA A 221 13.54 0.57 22.76
N GLU A 222 13.38 1.10 23.98
CA GLU A 222 12.50 0.48 25.00
C GLU A 222 11.04 0.50 24.57
N ASN A 223 10.58 1.60 23.96
CA ASN A 223 9.22 1.67 23.41
C ASN A 223 9.04 0.70 22.23
N ALA A 224 10.03 0.58 21.36
CA ALA A 224 10.03 -0.38 20.25
C ALA A 224 9.89 -1.83 20.75
N VAL A 225 10.63 -2.21 21.80
CA VAL A 225 10.51 -3.54 22.43
C VAL A 225 9.09 -3.80 22.94
N ASN A 226 8.49 -2.83 23.64
CA ASN A 226 7.13 -2.96 24.15
C ASN A 226 6.11 -3.11 23.01
N LEU A 227 6.21 -2.27 21.97
CA LEU A 227 5.34 -2.35 20.79
C LEU A 227 5.48 -3.68 20.06
N ILE A 228 6.70 -4.20 19.91
CA ILE A 228 6.93 -5.52 19.29
C ILE A 228 6.25 -6.61 20.14
N SER A 229 6.36 -6.55 21.47
CA SER A 229 5.72 -7.52 22.36
C SER A 229 4.20 -7.52 22.19
N GLU A 230 3.58 -6.34 22.29
CA GLU A 230 2.13 -6.17 22.15
C GLU A 230 1.63 -6.62 20.77
N ASN A 231 2.30 -6.18 19.70
CA ASN A 231 1.94 -6.54 18.33
C ASN A 231 2.15 -8.03 18.05
N SER A 232 3.17 -8.65 18.63
CA SER A 232 3.44 -10.09 18.46
C SER A 232 2.34 -10.94 19.09
N ASP A 233 1.85 -10.57 20.28
CA ASP A 233 0.75 -11.25 20.94
C ASP A 233 -0.55 -11.16 20.11
N GLU A 234 -0.87 -9.96 19.61
CA GLU A 234 -2.03 -9.76 18.73
C GLU A 234 -1.89 -10.53 17.40
N LEU A 235 -0.70 -10.52 16.79
CA LEU A 235 -0.40 -11.24 15.56
C LEU A 235 -0.64 -12.74 15.71
N VAL A 236 -0.23 -13.34 16.82
CA VAL A 236 -0.48 -14.76 17.13
C VAL A 236 -1.98 -15.04 17.23
N ALA A 237 -2.74 -14.17 17.90
CA ALA A 237 -4.19 -14.31 18.01
C ALA A 237 -4.91 -14.23 16.65
N LEU A 238 -4.54 -13.26 15.80
CA LEU A 238 -5.12 -13.11 14.45
C LEU A 238 -4.76 -14.28 13.53
N LYS A 239 -3.51 -14.77 13.57
CA LYS A 239 -3.08 -15.96 12.81
C LYS A 239 -3.90 -17.19 13.21
N ARG A 240 -4.22 -17.35 14.50
CA ARG A 240 -5.09 -18.43 14.99
C ARG A 240 -6.52 -18.31 14.45
N GLN A 241 -7.12 -17.13 14.50
CA GLN A 241 -8.46 -16.88 13.95
C GLN A 241 -8.53 -17.18 12.45
N LYS A 242 -7.51 -16.75 11.69
CA LYS A 242 -7.42 -17.05 10.25
C LYS A 242 -7.36 -18.56 10.01
N ALA A 243 -6.56 -19.29 10.78
CA ALA A 243 -6.47 -20.75 10.64
C ALA A 243 -7.81 -21.47 10.94
N GLU A 244 -8.63 -20.95 11.85
CA GLU A 244 -9.99 -21.45 12.10
C GLU A 244 -10.94 -21.16 10.93
N ASN A 245 -10.88 -19.96 10.36
CA ASN A 245 -11.65 -19.59 9.17
C ASN A 245 -11.25 -20.43 7.94
N ASP A 246 -9.96 -20.69 7.74
CA ASP A 246 -9.47 -21.51 6.63
C ASP A 246 -10.03 -22.96 6.71
N LYS A 247 -10.10 -23.52 7.93
CA LYS A 247 -10.76 -24.81 8.16
C LYS A 247 -12.26 -24.76 7.81
N LEU A 248 -12.96 -23.70 8.21
CA LEU A 248 -14.37 -23.51 7.91
C LEU A 248 -14.61 -23.36 6.40
N LYS A 249 -13.77 -22.59 5.71
CA LYS A 249 -13.81 -22.44 4.25
C LYS A 249 -13.64 -23.77 3.54
N THR A 250 -12.66 -24.58 3.96
CA THR A 250 -12.40 -25.91 3.37
C THR A 250 -13.61 -26.83 3.54
N LYS A 251 -14.28 -26.75 4.69
CA LYS A 251 -15.53 -27.48 4.94
C LYS A 251 -16.64 -27.04 3.98
N LEU A 252 -16.89 -25.73 3.86
CA LEU A 252 -17.90 -25.16 2.96
C LEU A 252 -17.65 -25.53 1.49
N GLU A 253 -16.39 -25.56 1.06
CA GLU A 253 -16.03 -25.96 -0.30
C GLU A 253 -16.31 -27.44 -0.59
N ASN A 254 -16.12 -28.30 0.41
CA ASN A 254 -16.50 -29.71 0.30
C ASN A 254 -18.02 -29.87 0.25
N ASP A 255 -18.76 -29.13 1.08
CA ASP A 255 -20.23 -29.16 1.09
C ASP A 255 -20.81 -28.67 -0.27
N LEU A 256 -20.22 -27.63 -0.88
CA LEU A 256 -20.60 -27.17 -2.22
C LEU A 256 -20.34 -28.21 -3.32
N LYS A 257 -19.25 -28.98 -3.23
CA LYS A 257 -18.98 -30.09 -4.15
C LYS A 257 -20.07 -31.17 -4.04
N LEU A 258 -20.51 -31.48 -2.82
CA LEU A 258 -21.60 -32.43 -2.60
C LEU A 258 -22.91 -31.94 -3.21
N VAL A 259 -23.24 -30.65 -3.09
CA VAL A 259 -24.41 -30.04 -3.75
C VAL A 259 -24.33 -30.17 -5.27
N ALA A 260 -23.17 -29.93 -5.87
CA ALA A 260 -22.98 -30.09 -7.31
C ALA A 260 -23.20 -31.54 -7.76
N SER A 261 -22.68 -32.52 -7.02
CA SER A 261 -22.94 -33.94 -7.26
C SER A 261 -24.42 -34.29 -7.14
N LYS A 262 -25.12 -33.75 -6.14
CA LYS A 262 -26.56 -33.94 -5.96
C LYS A 262 -27.37 -33.44 -7.17
N LYS A 263 -27.08 -32.24 -7.69
CA LYS A 263 -27.76 -31.69 -8.87
C LYS A 263 -27.61 -32.55 -10.12
N ILE A 264 -26.42 -33.15 -10.32
CA ILE A 264 -26.18 -34.07 -11.44
C ILE A 264 -27.09 -35.30 -11.31
N LEU A 265 -27.14 -35.91 -10.12
CA LEU A 265 -28.00 -37.06 -9.85
C LEU A 265 -29.50 -36.74 -9.97
N GLU A 266 -29.94 -35.55 -9.53
CA GLU A 266 -31.33 -35.09 -9.72
C GLU A 266 -31.69 -34.93 -11.19
N LYS A 267 -30.76 -34.41 -12.00
CA LYS A 267 -30.94 -34.33 -13.46
C LYS A 267 -31.01 -35.72 -14.08
N ASP A 268 -30.10 -36.63 -13.72
CA ASP A 268 -30.10 -38.00 -14.23
C ASP A 268 -31.40 -38.73 -13.89
N LEU A 269 -31.95 -38.50 -12.68
CA LEU A 269 -33.25 -39.03 -12.26
C LEU A 269 -34.39 -38.47 -13.13
N LYS A 270 -34.37 -37.17 -13.42
CA LYS A 270 -35.37 -36.52 -14.27
C LYS A 270 -35.33 -37.06 -15.71
N ASP A 271 -34.13 -37.19 -16.28
CA ASP A 271 -33.92 -37.73 -17.63
C ASP A 271 -34.36 -39.20 -17.72
N TYR A 272 -34.06 -40.00 -16.69
CA TYR A 272 -34.56 -41.37 -16.56
C TYR A 272 -36.08 -41.46 -16.58
N ASN A 273 -36.76 -40.63 -15.75
CA ASN A 273 -38.22 -40.62 -15.67
C ASN A 273 -38.86 -40.23 -17.02
N ALA A 274 -38.30 -39.24 -17.72
CA ALA A 274 -38.80 -38.81 -19.03
C ALA A 274 -38.67 -39.91 -20.10
N LEU A 275 -37.54 -40.63 -20.14
CA LEU A 275 -37.35 -41.78 -21.05
C LEU A 275 -38.33 -42.91 -20.72
N ASN A 276 -38.60 -43.16 -19.44
CA ASN A 276 -39.56 -44.18 -19.02
C ASN A 276 -41.00 -43.83 -19.42
N ASP A 277 -41.39 -42.55 -19.30
CA ASP A 277 -42.67 -42.05 -19.78
C ASP A 277 -42.80 -42.18 -21.32
N GLU A 278 -41.72 -41.91 -22.06
CA GLU A 278 -41.67 -42.10 -23.51
C GLU A 278 -41.85 -43.58 -23.90
N ILE A 279 -41.19 -44.51 -23.20
CA ILE A 279 -41.36 -45.96 -23.37
C ILE A 279 -42.82 -46.36 -23.15
N ASN A 280 -43.45 -45.87 -22.08
CA ASN A 280 -44.85 -46.17 -21.78
C ASN A 280 -45.78 -45.69 -22.91
N ASN A 281 -45.56 -44.49 -23.44
CA ASN A 281 -46.33 -43.96 -24.57
C ASN A 281 -46.11 -44.77 -25.87
N LEU A 282 -44.86 -45.11 -26.20
CA LEU A 282 -44.56 -45.94 -27.37
C LEU A 282 -45.22 -47.32 -27.28
N ASN A 283 -45.19 -47.95 -26.10
CA ASN A 283 -45.88 -49.23 -25.86
C ASN A 283 -47.40 -49.11 -26.09
N LEU A 284 -48.04 -48.03 -25.63
CA LEU A 284 -49.46 -47.78 -25.89
C LEU A 284 -49.76 -47.65 -27.40
N GLN A 285 -48.94 -46.91 -28.13
CA GLN A 285 -49.09 -46.75 -29.59
C GLN A 285 -48.89 -48.07 -30.35
N ILE A 286 -47.96 -48.91 -29.89
CA ILE A 286 -47.73 -50.24 -30.45
C ILE A 286 -48.95 -51.14 -30.23
N GLU A 287 -49.50 -51.17 -29.01
CA GLU A 287 -50.70 -51.94 -28.69
C GLU A 287 -51.92 -51.49 -29.49
N GLU A 288 -52.09 -50.19 -29.67
CA GLU A 288 -53.17 -49.65 -30.52
C GLU A 288 -53.00 -50.09 -31.98
N ASN A 289 -51.77 -50.05 -32.51
CA ASN A 289 -51.48 -50.48 -33.88
C ASN A 289 -51.70 -51.97 -34.11
N LYS A 290 -51.48 -52.82 -33.09
CA LYS A 290 -51.72 -54.28 -33.15
C LYS A 290 -53.19 -54.66 -33.31
N LYS A 291 -54.14 -53.80 -32.91
CA LYS A 291 -55.58 -54.10 -32.99
C LYS A 291 -56.04 -54.49 -34.39
N LEU A 292 -55.44 -53.92 -35.44
CA LEU A 292 -55.78 -54.27 -36.82
C LEU A 292 -55.52 -55.76 -37.15
N PHE A 293 -54.51 -56.35 -36.54
CA PHE A 293 -54.06 -57.73 -36.80
C PHE A 293 -54.86 -58.79 -36.03
N ALA A 294 -55.93 -58.39 -35.33
CA ALA A 294 -56.91 -59.29 -34.68
C ALA A 294 -56.29 -60.37 -33.76
N GLY A 295 -55.15 -60.07 -33.13
CA GLY A 295 -54.43 -60.99 -32.24
C GLY A 295 -53.37 -61.86 -32.92
N ASN A 296 -53.22 -61.77 -34.25
CA ASN A 296 -52.08 -62.36 -34.96
C ASN A 296 -50.81 -61.57 -34.66
N LYS A 297 -49.66 -62.25 -34.66
CA LYS A 297 -48.36 -61.57 -34.61
C LYS A 297 -48.18 -60.76 -35.89
N VAL A 298 -47.83 -59.49 -35.74
CA VAL A 298 -47.65 -58.59 -36.88
C VAL A 298 -46.54 -59.14 -37.79
N GLU A 299 -45.49 -59.70 -37.18
CA GLU A 299 -44.33 -60.30 -37.84
C GLU A 299 -44.66 -61.54 -38.69
N ASP A 300 -45.78 -62.22 -38.42
CA ASP A 300 -46.22 -63.41 -39.15
C ASP A 300 -47.09 -63.05 -40.39
N THR A 301 -47.32 -61.75 -40.63
CA THR A 301 -48.12 -61.26 -41.76
C THR A 301 -47.37 -61.42 -43.08
N ASN A 302 -47.76 -62.38 -43.91
CA ASN A 302 -47.19 -62.57 -45.25
C ASN A 302 -47.82 -61.60 -46.26
N LEU A 303 -47.25 -60.38 -46.33
CA LEU A 303 -47.73 -59.34 -47.24
C LEU A 303 -47.67 -59.73 -48.71
N VAL A 304 -46.65 -60.49 -49.13
CA VAL A 304 -46.49 -60.94 -50.52
C VAL A 304 -47.65 -61.85 -50.93
N TYR A 305 -48.03 -62.78 -50.05
CA TYR A 305 -49.17 -63.67 -50.30
C TYR A 305 -50.52 -62.95 -50.34
N LEU A 306 -50.72 -61.93 -49.49
CA LEU A 306 -51.94 -61.12 -49.52
C LEU A 306 -52.04 -60.27 -50.80
N GLU A 307 -50.91 -59.75 -51.28
CA GLU A 307 -50.83 -59.00 -52.53
C GLU A 307 -51.16 -59.88 -53.73
N GLU A 308 -50.57 -61.08 -53.81
CA GLU A 308 -50.84 -62.09 -54.84
C GLU A 308 -52.32 -62.51 -54.89
N LEU A 309 -52.94 -62.78 -53.73
CA LEU A 309 -54.37 -63.13 -53.66
C LEU A 309 -55.27 -61.98 -54.15
N SER A 310 -54.91 -60.74 -53.84
CA SER A 310 -55.66 -59.56 -54.26
C SER A 310 -55.59 -59.35 -55.78
N THR A 311 -54.42 -59.57 -56.38
CA THR A 311 -54.22 -59.44 -57.84
C THR A 311 -54.84 -60.60 -58.61
N ASP A 312 -54.68 -61.84 -58.14
CA ASP A 312 -55.26 -63.04 -58.78
C ASP A 312 -56.79 -63.01 -58.80
N LEU A 313 -57.42 -62.50 -57.73
CA LEU A 313 -58.88 -62.36 -57.66
C LEU A 313 -59.40 -61.39 -58.72
N SER A 314 -58.70 -60.27 -58.88
CA SER A 314 -59.03 -59.24 -59.87
C SER A 314 -58.88 -59.79 -61.31
N ALA A 315 -57.86 -60.62 -61.55
CA ALA A 315 -57.61 -61.24 -62.86
C ALA A 315 -58.67 -62.30 -63.23
N LYS A 316 -59.01 -63.22 -62.31
CA LYS A 316 -60.00 -64.28 -62.57
C LYS A 316 -61.42 -63.74 -62.78
N GLU A 317 -61.79 -62.66 -62.09
CA GLU A 317 -63.10 -62.02 -62.31
C GLU A 317 -63.21 -61.43 -63.72
N SER A 318 -62.12 -60.86 -64.25
CA SER A 318 -62.06 -60.35 -65.62
C SER A 318 -62.18 -61.47 -66.67
N GLU A 319 -61.49 -62.59 -66.47
CA GLU A 319 -61.53 -63.74 -67.40
C GLU A 319 -62.92 -64.39 -67.49
N PHE A 320 -63.62 -64.53 -66.35
CA PHE A 320 -64.96 -65.10 -66.34
C PHE A 320 -65.97 -64.25 -67.13
N ASN A 321 -65.93 -62.92 -66.96
CA ASN A 321 -66.83 -62.02 -67.65
C ASN A 321 -66.67 -62.11 -69.18
N LYS A 322 -65.43 -62.21 -69.68
CA LYS A 322 -65.16 -62.39 -71.10
C LYS A 322 -65.71 -63.70 -71.67
N PHE A 323 -65.54 -64.80 -70.94
CA PHE A 323 -66.07 -66.12 -71.35
C PHE A 323 -67.61 -66.17 -71.40
N LYS A 324 -68.26 -65.47 -70.47
CA LYS A 324 -69.73 -65.41 -70.39
C LYS A 324 -70.34 -64.76 -71.64
N ASP A 325 -69.72 -63.71 -72.16
CA ASP A 325 -70.20 -63.00 -73.35
C ASP A 325 -70.10 -63.86 -74.62
N GLU A 326 -69.01 -64.61 -74.79
CA GLU A 326 -68.79 -65.52 -75.94
C GLU A 326 -69.81 -66.68 -75.99
N ALA A 327 -70.14 -67.27 -74.83
CA ALA A 327 -71.11 -68.36 -74.75
C ALA A 327 -72.55 -67.90 -75.08
N GLN A 328 -72.91 -66.67 -74.76
CA GLN A 328 -74.25 -66.14 -74.99
C GLN A 328 -74.56 -65.96 -76.49
N THR A 329 -73.54 -65.65 -77.30
CA THR A 329 -73.68 -65.53 -78.76
C THR A 329 -73.99 -66.87 -79.45
N GLU A 330 -73.39 -67.97 -79.00
CA GLU A 330 -73.62 -69.32 -79.55
C GLU A 330 -75.04 -69.83 -79.26
N ILE A 331 -75.50 -69.68 -78.01
CA ILE A 331 -76.85 -70.09 -77.55
C ILE A 331 -77.96 -69.42 -78.39
N ASN A 332 -77.79 -68.15 -78.75
CA ASN A 332 -78.79 -67.41 -79.53
C ASN A 332 -78.91 -67.92 -80.98
N SER A 333 -77.82 -68.41 -81.58
CA SER A 333 -77.80 -68.91 -82.96
C SER A 333 -78.57 -70.23 -83.12
N ILE A 334 -78.49 -71.12 -82.12
CA ILE A 334 -79.12 -72.44 -82.12
C ILE A 334 -80.65 -72.32 -82.01
N ASN A 335 -81.14 -71.35 -81.22
CA ASN A 335 -82.57 -71.13 -81.04
C ASN A 335 -83.28 -70.69 -82.33
N ALA A 336 -82.61 -69.96 -83.22
CA ALA A 336 -83.20 -69.49 -84.47
C ALA A 336 -83.49 -70.62 -85.49
N ALA A 337 -82.68 -71.69 -85.49
CA ALA A 337 -82.80 -72.80 -86.43
C ALA A 337 -83.94 -73.79 -86.08
N LEU A 338 -84.38 -73.84 -84.83
CA LEU A 338 -85.48 -74.68 -84.36
C LEU A 338 -86.86 -74.17 -84.82
N THR A 339 -87.01 -72.87 -84.98
CA THR A 339 -88.29 -72.22 -85.35
C THR A 339 -88.70 -72.37 -86.82
N THR A 340 -87.76 -72.66 -87.74
CA THR A 340 -88.05 -72.75 -89.19
C THR A 340 -88.61 -74.10 -89.63
N LEU A 341 -88.28 -75.19 -88.93
CA LEU A 341 -88.69 -76.58 -89.25
C LEU A 341 -90.17 -76.88 -88.98
N GLU A 342 -90.82 -76.15 -88.07
CA GLU A 342 -92.21 -76.39 -87.66
C GLU A 342 -93.28 -75.91 -88.68
N SER A 343 -92.89 -75.27 -89.80
CA SER A 343 -93.80 -74.47 -90.65
C SER A 343 -94.30 -75.11 -91.97
N THR A 344 -93.93 -76.35 -92.33
CA THR A 344 -94.13 -76.90 -93.70
C THR A 344 -95.18 -78.02 -93.88
N ASN A 345 -95.90 -78.48 -92.85
CA ASN A 345 -96.83 -79.63 -92.99
C ASN A 345 -98.32 -79.21 -93.05
N VAL A 346 -98.89 -79.14 -94.26
CA VAL A 346 -100.19 -78.50 -94.57
C VAL A 346 -101.42 -79.32 -94.11
N GLU A 347 -101.35 -80.64 -94.03
CA GLU A 347 -102.46 -81.49 -93.57
C GLU A 347 -102.72 -81.37 -92.05
N VAL A 348 -101.67 -81.18 -91.25
CA VAL A 348 -101.76 -80.98 -89.79
C VAL A 348 -102.47 -79.67 -89.44
N LEU A 349 -102.29 -78.64 -90.28
CA LEU A 349 -102.90 -77.32 -90.10
C LEU A 349 -104.42 -77.32 -90.31
N PHE A 350 -104.95 -78.15 -91.22
CA PHE A 350 -106.40 -78.19 -91.49
C PHE A 350 -107.17 -78.89 -90.37
N ILE A 351 -106.64 -80.01 -89.85
CA ILE A 351 -107.24 -80.78 -88.76
C ILE A 351 -107.19 -80.00 -87.43
N LYS A 352 -106.07 -79.32 -87.11
CA LYS A 352 -105.99 -78.43 -85.93
C LYS A 352 -106.99 -77.28 -85.98
N ARG A 353 -107.29 -76.73 -87.17
CA ARG A 353 -108.26 -75.64 -87.34
C ARG A 353 -109.70 -76.11 -87.14
N ALA A 354 -110.06 -77.26 -87.72
CA ALA A 354 -111.37 -77.90 -87.55
C ALA A 354 -111.62 -78.31 -86.08
N GLN A 355 -110.60 -78.82 -85.39
CA GLN A 355 -110.68 -79.17 -83.97
C GLN A 355 -110.99 -77.96 -83.10
N LYS A 356 -110.31 -76.82 -83.37
CA LYS A 356 -110.54 -75.58 -82.62
C LYS A 356 -111.95 -75.02 -82.80
N GLU A 357 -112.44 -74.91 -84.04
CA GLU A 357 -113.81 -74.41 -84.33
C GLU A 357 -114.90 -75.28 -83.70
N THR A 358 -114.69 -76.60 -83.66
CA THR A 358 -115.66 -77.53 -83.05
C THR A 358 -115.73 -77.33 -81.54
N SER A 359 -114.60 -77.09 -80.86
CA SER A 359 -114.56 -76.82 -79.41
C SER A 359 -115.28 -75.53 -79.02
N GLU A 360 -115.15 -74.49 -79.85
CA GLU A 360 -115.76 -73.18 -79.61
C GLU A 360 -117.29 -73.22 -79.79
N LYS A 361 -117.80 -74.08 -80.67
CA LYS A 361 -119.25 -74.30 -80.83
C LYS A 361 -119.87 -74.99 -79.61
N ILE A 362 -119.17 -75.97 -79.04
CA ILE A 362 -119.65 -76.72 -77.87
C ILE A 362 -119.80 -75.79 -76.66
N THR A 363 -118.76 -74.99 -76.38
CA THR A 363 -118.78 -74.04 -75.26
C THR A 363 -119.89 -72.99 -75.38
N LYS A 364 -120.26 -72.56 -76.60
CA LYS A 364 -121.40 -71.66 -76.79
C LYS A 364 -122.74 -72.32 -76.44
N LEU A 365 -122.96 -73.56 -76.84
CA LEU A 365 -124.21 -74.27 -76.59
C LEU A 365 -124.39 -74.60 -75.10
N GLU A 366 -123.33 -74.96 -74.39
CA GLU A 366 -123.38 -75.21 -72.93
C GLU A 366 -123.79 -73.96 -72.14
N ASN A 367 -123.32 -72.79 -72.56
CA ASN A 367 -123.70 -71.51 -71.96
C ASN A 367 -125.18 -71.16 -72.21
N GLU A 368 -125.75 -71.57 -73.35
CA GLU A 368 -127.17 -71.36 -73.63
C GLU A 368 -128.07 -72.23 -72.74
N VAL A 369 -127.69 -73.49 -72.54
CA VAL A 369 -128.39 -74.43 -71.66
C VAL A 369 -128.43 -73.97 -70.21
N THR A 370 -127.32 -73.43 -69.70
CA THR A 370 -127.25 -72.92 -68.32
C THR A 370 -128.17 -71.71 -68.11
N LEU A 371 -128.29 -70.82 -69.11
CA LEU A 371 -129.15 -69.64 -69.04
C LEU A 371 -130.66 -69.99 -69.08
N LEU A 372 -131.04 -70.98 -69.88
CA LEU A 372 -132.41 -71.50 -69.95
C LEU A 372 -132.84 -72.20 -68.65
N ASN A 373 -131.95 -72.95 -68.00
CA ASN A 373 -132.23 -73.61 -66.73
C ASN A 373 -132.54 -72.61 -65.59
N ALA A 374 -131.93 -71.42 -65.61
CA ALA A 374 -132.15 -70.39 -64.60
C ALA A 374 -133.58 -69.81 -64.61
N ASN A 375 -134.30 -69.90 -65.72
CA ASN A 375 -135.62 -69.29 -65.89
C ASN A 375 -136.80 -70.09 -65.29
N ILE A 376 -136.56 -71.26 -64.70
CA ILE A 376 -137.60 -72.12 -64.13
C ILE A 376 -137.79 -71.80 -62.62
N LYS A 377 -138.79 -70.97 -62.25
CA LYS A 377 -139.07 -70.58 -60.85
C LYS A 377 -139.78 -71.66 -60.00
N ARG A 378 -139.40 -71.81 -58.72
CA ARG A 378 -139.94 -72.73 -57.67
C ARG A 378 -140.80 -71.97 -56.63
N PHE A 379 -141.90 -72.55 -56.12
CA PHE A 379 -142.86 -71.93 -55.16
C PHE A 379 -142.80 -72.55 -53.73
N ARG A 380 -143.02 -71.76 -52.66
CA ARG A 380 -143.34 -72.22 -51.28
C ARG A 380 -144.33 -71.30 -50.50
N PHE A 381 -145.52 -71.85 -50.23
CA PHE A 381 -146.38 -71.92 -49.01
C PHE A 381 -146.87 -70.74 -48.10
N LEU A 382 -146.55 -69.46 -48.25
CA LEU A 382 -147.20 -68.41 -47.43
C LEU A 382 -147.53 -67.19 -48.29
N ASP A 383 -148.81 -67.01 -48.64
CA ASP A 383 -149.49 -65.75 -49.00
C ASP A 383 -150.91 -66.11 -49.50
N ILE A 384 -151.69 -66.71 -48.60
CA ILE A 384 -153.14 -66.80 -48.70
C ILE A 384 -153.67 -65.50 -48.10
N PHE A 385 -154.15 -64.55 -48.90
CA PHE A 385 -155.30 -63.65 -48.64
C PHE A 385 -155.50 -62.64 -49.79
N LEU A 386 -156.23 -63.00 -50.86
CA LEU A 386 -157.41 -62.26 -51.40
C LEU A 386 -158.00 -62.92 -52.69
N SER A 387 -159.22 -63.45 -52.56
CA SER A 387 -160.22 -63.92 -53.55
C SER A 387 -159.90 -65.11 -54.48
N ILE A 388 -160.78 -66.13 -54.43
CA ILE A 388 -160.68 -67.46 -55.06
C ILE A 388 -160.62 -67.44 -56.60
N ILE A 389 -160.95 -66.33 -57.27
CA ILE A 389 -161.06 -66.27 -58.73
C ILE A 389 -159.71 -66.01 -59.43
N THR A 390 -158.74 -65.35 -58.77
CA THR A 390 -157.44 -65.01 -59.38
C THR A 390 -156.41 -66.14 -59.34
N LEU A 391 -156.55 -67.10 -58.43
CA LEU A 391 -155.57 -68.18 -58.24
C LEU A 391 -155.59 -69.24 -59.37
N SER A 392 -156.77 -69.51 -59.94
CA SER A 392 -156.95 -70.56 -60.98
C SER A 392 -156.35 -70.18 -62.33
N ILE A 393 -156.43 -68.90 -62.74
CA ILE A 393 -155.83 -68.41 -63.99
C ILE A 393 -154.31 -68.29 -63.85
N TYR A 394 -153.81 -67.87 -62.67
CA TYR A 394 -152.38 -67.72 -62.42
C TYR A 394 -151.62 -69.08 -62.41
N PHE A 395 -152.24 -70.15 -61.88
CA PHE A 395 -151.62 -71.48 -61.85
C PHE A 395 -151.51 -72.15 -63.24
N PHE A 396 -152.50 -71.95 -64.13
CA PHE A 396 -152.51 -72.61 -65.44
C PHE A 396 -151.50 -72.02 -66.44
N VAL A 397 -151.33 -70.69 -66.44
CA VAL A 397 -150.41 -70.01 -67.38
C VAL A 397 -148.93 -70.31 -67.06
N LEU A 398 -148.56 -70.46 -65.79
CA LEU A 398 -147.18 -70.77 -65.39
C LEU A 398 -146.77 -72.23 -65.66
N LYS A 399 -147.70 -73.20 -65.58
CA LYS A 399 -147.40 -74.63 -65.80
C LYS A 399 -147.09 -74.96 -67.28
N SER A 400 -147.73 -74.27 -68.23
CA SER A 400 -147.47 -74.44 -69.67
C SER A 400 -146.07 -73.98 -70.08
N LYS A 401 -145.63 -72.81 -69.58
CA LYS A 401 -144.33 -72.21 -69.95
C LYS A 401 -143.14 -73.05 -69.47
N ASN A 402 -143.16 -73.57 -68.25
CA ASN A 402 -142.04 -74.35 -67.70
C ASN A 402 -141.82 -75.72 -68.39
N ASN A 403 -142.87 -76.36 -68.92
CA ASN A 403 -142.73 -77.63 -69.63
C ASN A 403 -142.10 -77.50 -71.02
N LYS A 404 -142.29 -76.34 -71.68
CA LYS A 404 -141.71 -76.08 -73.00
C LYS A 404 -140.19 -75.87 -72.90
N LEU A 405 -139.73 -75.08 -71.92
CA LEU A 405 -138.30 -74.86 -71.66
C LEU A 405 -137.53 -76.16 -71.38
N ARG A 406 -138.10 -77.09 -70.60
CA ARG A 406 -137.41 -78.35 -70.26
C ARG A 406 -137.17 -79.27 -71.45
N LYS A 407 -138.05 -79.26 -72.46
CA LYS A 407 -137.86 -80.07 -73.68
C LYS A 407 -136.76 -79.50 -74.58
N GLU A 408 -136.63 -78.18 -74.62
CA GLU A 408 -135.62 -77.47 -75.43
C GLU A 408 -134.20 -77.72 -74.89
N ILE A 409 -134.03 -77.67 -73.57
CA ILE A 409 -132.76 -77.99 -72.90
C ILE A 409 -132.32 -79.44 -73.16
N ALA A 410 -133.26 -80.39 -73.14
CA ALA A 410 -132.95 -81.79 -73.41
C ALA A 410 -132.47 -82.03 -74.86
N LEU A 411 -132.98 -81.25 -75.82
CA LEU A 411 -132.54 -81.33 -77.21
C LEU A 411 -131.14 -80.73 -77.39
N LEU A 412 -130.83 -79.59 -76.78
CA LEU A 412 -129.51 -78.97 -76.87
C LEU A 412 -128.39 -79.88 -76.31
N ASN A 413 -128.62 -80.50 -75.16
CA ASN A 413 -127.62 -81.39 -74.55
C ASN A 413 -127.29 -82.59 -75.44
N LYS A 414 -128.29 -83.14 -76.13
CA LYS A 414 -128.05 -84.23 -77.09
C LYS A 414 -127.11 -83.80 -78.23
N THR A 415 -127.27 -82.58 -78.72
CA THR A 415 -126.40 -82.03 -79.79
C THR A 415 -124.97 -81.78 -79.32
N ILE A 416 -124.78 -81.39 -78.06
CA ILE A 416 -123.46 -81.19 -77.46
C ILE A 416 -122.69 -82.52 -77.38
N ASP A 417 -123.36 -83.58 -76.93
CA ASP A 417 -122.74 -84.91 -76.85
C ASP A 417 -122.30 -85.43 -78.22
N GLU A 418 -123.10 -85.22 -79.28
CA GLU A 418 -122.72 -85.60 -80.65
C GLU A 418 -121.49 -84.83 -81.18
N LEU A 419 -121.31 -83.56 -80.78
CA LEU A 419 -120.15 -82.75 -81.16
C LEU A 419 -118.89 -83.14 -80.38
N ASN A 420 -119.01 -83.53 -79.11
CA ASN A 420 -117.88 -84.00 -78.31
C ASN A 420 -117.25 -85.28 -78.90
N VAL A 421 -118.07 -86.21 -79.38
CA VAL A 421 -117.58 -87.43 -80.06
C VAL A 421 -116.78 -87.10 -81.33
N LYS A 422 -117.13 -86.05 -82.08
CA LYS A 422 -116.33 -85.61 -83.24
C LYS A 422 -114.96 -85.05 -82.85
N LEU A 423 -114.86 -84.43 -81.68
CA LEU A 423 -113.64 -83.77 -81.22
C LEU A 423 -112.57 -84.78 -80.78
N GLU A 424 -112.99 -85.89 -80.16
CA GLU A 424 -112.10 -87.02 -79.85
C GLU A 424 -111.53 -87.68 -81.11
N ASN A 425 -112.33 -87.84 -82.16
CA ASN A 425 -111.86 -88.42 -83.42
C ASN A 425 -110.77 -87.56 -84.10
N TYR A 426 -110.88 -86.22 -84.06
CA TYR A 426 -109.82 -85.34 -84.57
C TYR A 426 -108.53 -85.40 -83.73
N ALA A 427 -108.63 -85.60 -82.41
CA ALA A 427 -107.47 -85.75 -81.55
C ALA A 427 -106.71 -87.06 -81.83
N ALA A 428 -107.41 -88.14 -82.16
CA ALA A 428 -106.81 -89.41 -82.55
C ALA A 428 -106.12 -89.35 -83.92
N GLU A 429 -106.67 -88.62 -84.90
CA GLU A 429 -106.04 -88.43 -86.23
C GLU A 429 -104.77 -87.57 -86.20
N LEU A 430 -104.65 -86.61 -85.27
CA LEU A 430 -103.45 -85.79 -85.12
C LEU A 430 -102.27 -86.53 -84.44
N ALA A 431 -102.56 -87.56 -83.65
CA ALA A 431 -101.54 -88.30 -82.89
C ALA A 431 -100.73 -89.30 -83.75
N THR A 432 -101.20 -89.67 -84.95
CA THR A 432 -100.54 -90.64 -85.83
C THR A 432 -99.67 -90.02 -86.92
N MET A 433 -99.54 -88.68 -87.00
CA MET A 433 -98.98 -88.00 -88.18
C MET A 433 -97.77 -87.04 -88.00
N THR A 434 -97.02 -87.02 -86.88
CA THR A 434 -95.76 -86.21 -86.82
C THR A 434 -94.63 -86.79 -85.95
N SER A 435 -93.48 -87.11 -86.58
CA SER A 435 -92.13 -86.77 -86.10
C SER A 435 -91.05 -87.15 -87.15
N THR A 436 -90.10 -86.24 -87.41
CA THR A 436 -88.94 -86.43 -88.31
C THR A 436 -87.62 -86.12 -87.60
N GLU A 437 -86.55 -86.83 -87.97
CA GLU A 437 -85.26 -87.00 -87.26
C GLU A 437 -84.40 -85.72 -87.06
N SER A 438 -84.70 -84.63 -87.78
CA SER A 438 -83.92 -83.37 -87.74
C SER A 438 -84.15 -82.50 -86.50
N ASP A 439 -85.32 -82.59 -85.83
CA ASP A 439 -85.66 -81.75 -84.67
C ASP A 439 -84.93 -82.13 -83.37
N ILE A 440 -84.39 -83.34 -83.29
CA ILE A 440 -83.77 -83.88 -82.06
C ILE A 440 -82.32 -83.36 -81.87
N LYS A 441 -81.55 -83.18 -82.95
CA LYS A 441 -80.12 -82.82 -82.88
C LYS A 441 -79.87 -81.36 -82.45
N LEU A 442 -80.76 -80.43 -82.80
CA LEU A 442 -80.59 -79.01 -82.46
C LEU A 442 -80.86 -78.73 -80.97
N LYS A 443 -81.78 -79.46 -80.33
CA LYS A 443 -82.08 -79.29 -78.90
C LYS A 443 -80.93 -79.75 -77.99
N GLN A 444 -80.17 -80.78 -78.36
CA GLN A 444 -79.04 -81.28 -77.56
C GLN A 444 -77.87 -80.27 -77.44
N LYS A 445 -77.55 -79.53 -78.52
CA LYS A 445 -76.45 -78.54 -78.49
C LYS A 445 -76.72 -77.33 -77.59
N LEU A 446 -77.98 -76.97 -77.36
CA LEU A 446 -78.37 -75.83 -76.52
C LEU A 446 -78.11 -76.10 -75.03
N ASP A 447 -78.34 -77.34 -74.58
CA ASP A 447 -78.11 -77.74 -73.19
C ASP A 447 -76.61 -77.78 -72.83
N GLU A 448 -75.74 -78.18 -73.76
CA GLU A 448 -74.29 -78.26 -73.52
C GLU A 448 -73.65 -76.89 -73.22
N TRP A 449 -74.02 -75.84 -73.96
CA TRP A 449 -73.48 -74.50 -73.75
C TRP A 449 -73.96 -73.87 -72.45
N THR A 450 -75.21 -74.11 -72.07
CA THR A 450 -75.81 -73.60 -70.83
C THR A 450 -75.13 -74.20 -69.59
N GLN A 451 -74.71 -75.47 -69.64
CA GLN A 451 -73.97 -76.10 -68.54
C GLN A 451 -72.55 -75.54 -68.36
N LYS A 452 -71.83 -75.23 -69.44
CA LYS A 452 -70.44 -74.72 -69.37
C LYS A 452 -70.35 -73.35 -68.68
N VAL A 453 -71.32 -72.45 -68.90
CA VAL A 453 -71.35 -71.12 -68.25
C VAL A 453 -71.56 -71.25 -66.74
N ASN A 454 -72.51 -72.09 -66.31
CA ASN A 454 -72.78 -72.32 -64.89
C ASN A 454 -71.60 -72.94 -64.14
N GLN A 455 -70.81 -73.80 -64.80
CA GLN A 455 -69.64 -74.40 -64.18
C GLN A 455 -68.55 -73.36 -63.87
N LYS A 456 -68.18 -72.52 -64.84
CA LYS A 456 -67.17 -71.46 -64.62
C LYS A 456 -67.61 -70.42 -63.58
N GLN A 457 -68.90 -70.12 -63.48
CA GLN A 457 -69.40 -69.17 -62.49
C GLN A 457 -69.21 -69.69 -61.06
N LYS A 458 -69.42 -71.00 -60.83
CA LYS A 458 -69.17 -71.62 -59.53
C LYS A 458 -67.70 -71.59 -59.12
N GLU A 459 -66.78 -71.74 -60.07
CA GLU A 459 -65.34 -71.68 -59.81
C GLU A 459 -64.88 -70.29 -59.36
N LEU A 460 -65.42 -69.21 -59.94
CA LEU A 460 -65.12 -67.84 -59.52
C LEU A 460 -65.64 -67.53 -58.12
N GLU A 461 -66.89 -67.92 -57.81
CA GLU A 461 -67.49 -67.68 -56.49
C GLU A 461 -66.77 -68.45 -55.37
N ALA A 462 -66.31 -69.68 -55.66
CA ALA A 462 -65.48 -70.43 -54.72
C ALA A 462 -64.13 -69.74 -54.44
N PHE A 463 -63.50 -69.14 -55.46
CA PHE A 463 -62.24 -68.41 -55.30
C PHE A 463 -62.43 -67.07 -54.56
N LYS A 464 -63.54 -66.36 -54.81
CA LYS A 464 -63.92 -65.13 -54.09
C LYS A 464 -64.04 -65.35 -52.59
N GLU A 465 -64.80 -66.35 -52.17
CA GLU A 465 -64.96 -66.63 -50.73
C GLU A 465 -63.64 -67.03 -50.07
N HIS A 466 -62.79 -67.80 -50.76
CA HIS A 466 -61.46 -68.13 -50.22
C HIS A 466 -60.62 -66.88 -49.94
N VAL A 467 -60.57 -65.93 -50.88
CA VAL A 467 -59.80 -64.69 -50.71
C VAL A 467 -60.42 -63.82 -49.61
N PHE A 468 -61.75 -63.72 -49.55
CA PHE A 468 -62.43 -62.96 -48.50
C PHE A 468 -62.15 -63.52 -47.11
N ASP A 469 -62.15 -64.84 -46.95
CA ASP A 469 -61.82 -65.49 -45.68
C ASP A 469 -60.37 -65.24 -45.24
N VAL A 470 -59.43 -65.14 -46.17
CA VAL A 470 -58.03 -64.79 -45.84
C VAL A 470 -57.95 -63.37 -45.28
N PHE A 471 -58.64 -62.40 -45.89
CA PHE A 471 -58.61 -61.01 -45.42
C PHE A 471 -59.48 -60.77 -44.17
N ARG A 472 -60.57 -61.52 -43.97
CA ARG A 472 -61.41 -61.47 -42.75
C ARG A 472 -60.66 -61.89 -41.47
N LYS A 473 -59.48 -62.52 -41.59
CA LYS A 473 -58.58 -62.79 -40.45
C LYS A 473 -57.96 -61.52 -39.86
N TYR A 474 -58.00 -60.41 -40.59
CA TYR A 474 -57.62 -59.08 -40.12
C TYR A 474 -58.90 -58.32 -39.77
N SER A 475 -58.79 -57.26 -38.94
CA SER A 475 -59.94 -56.43 -38.55
C SER A 475 -60.38 -55.48 -39.68
N VAL A 476 -60.62 -56.03 -40.86
CA VAL A 476 -60.99 -55.35 -42.11
C VAL A 476 -62.27 -55.96 -42.68
N LYS A 477 -63.10 -55.15 -43.34
CA LYS A 477 -64.36 -55.61 -43.96
C LYS A 477 -64.13 -55.83 -45.44
N VAL A 478 -64.51 -57.00 -45.94
CA VAL A 478 -64.35 -57.38 -47.35
C VAL A 478 -65.64 -57.99 -47.87
N ASN A 479 -66.34 -57.25 -48.75
CA ASN A 479 -67.62 -57.65 -49.34
C ASN A 479 -67.61 -57.59 -50.88
N SER A 480 -66.56 -57.03 -51.46
CA SER A 480 -66.37 -56.85 -52.89
C SER A 480 -64.89 -57.01 -53.26
N VAL A 481 -64.61 -57.22 -54.54
CA VAL A 481 -63.23 -57.34 -55.03
C VAL A 481 -62.42 -56.05 -54.82
N SER A 482 -63.07 -54.87 -54.86
CA SER A 482 -62.42 -53.60 -54.51
C SER A 482 -62.05 -53.49 -53.03
N ASP A 483 -62.83 -54.10 -52.13
CA ASP A 483 -62.55 -54.06 -50.69
C ASP A 483 -61.27 -54.83 -50.32
N VAL A 484 -60.92 -55.87 -51.10
CA VAL A 484 -59.70 -56.66 -50.90
C VAL A 484 -58.45 -55.80 -51.10
N GLN A 485 -58.44 -54.96 -52.15
CA GLN A 485 -57.32 -54.06 -52.44
C GLN A 485 -57.14 -52.99 -51.35
N VAL A 486 -58.26 -52.42 -50.87
CA VAL A 486 -58.25 -51.45 -49.77
C VAL A 486 -57.77 -52.10 -48.47
N ALA A 487 -58.23 -53.32 -48.19
CA ALA A 487 -57.82 -54.09 -47.01
C ALA A 487 -56.32 -54.39 -47.02
N TYR A 488 -55.75 -54.78 -48.17
CA TYR A 488 -54.30 -54.98 -48.31
C TYR A 488 -53.51 -53.70 -47.99
N PHE A 489 -53.88 -52.56 -48.59
CA PHE A 489 -53.18 -51.30 -48.36
C PHE A 489 -53.21 -50.88 -46.88
N LEU A 490 -54.34 -51.06 -46.21
CA LEU A 490 -54.49 -50.77 -44.79
C LEU A 490 -53.59 -51.67 -43.92
N ILE A 491 -53.56 -52.97 -44.21
CA ILE A 491 -52.71 -53.94 -43.50
C ILE A 491 -51.23 -53.58 -43.68
N ASN A 492 -50.80 -53.27 -44.91
CA ASN A 492 -49.41 -52.88 -45.21
C ASN A 492 -49.00 -51.59 -44.47
N SER A 493 -49.85 -50.56 -44.48
CA SER A 493 -49.58 -49.30 -43.77
C SER A 493 -49.39 -49.50 -42.26
N HIS A 494 -50.24 -50.32 -41.64
CA HIS A 494 -50.12 -50.63 -40.22
C HIS A 494 -48.90 -51.52 -39.90
N TYR A 495 -48.48 -52.39 -40.83
CA TYR A 495 -47.27 -53.20 -40.69
C TYR A 495 -46.01 -52.32 -40.65
N GLU A 496 -45.86 -51.40 -41.60
CA GLU A 496 -44.74 -50.44 -41.63
C GLU A 496 -44.70 -49.53 -40.38
N LYS A 497 -45.87 -49.06 -39.94
CA LYS A 497 -45.98 -48.28 -38.69
C LYS A 497 -45.52 -49.07 -37.47
N HIS A 498 -45.78 -50.38 -37.41
CA HIS A 498 -45.34 -51.24 -36.32
C HIS A 498 -43.80 -51.34 -36.25
N LEU A 499 -43.14 -51.55 -37.40
CA LEU A 499 -41.68 -51.61 -37.48
C LEU A 499 -41.02 -50.31 -37.02
N ALA A 500 -41.56 -49.16 -37.47
CA ALA A 500 -41.05 -47.85 -37.09
C ALA A 500 -41.19 -47.58 -35.58
N LEU A 501 -42.33 -47.95 -34.97
CA LEU A 501 -42.55 -47.80 -33.53
C LEU A 501 -41.64 -48.72 -32.71
N ASN A 502 -41.47 -49.98 -33.10
CA ASN A 502 -40.57 -50.92 -32.43
C ASN A 502 -39.10 -50.47 -32.50
N LYS A 503 -38.68 -49.91 -33.63
CA LYS A 503 -37.34 -49.33 -33.76
C LYS A 503 -37.12 -48.19 -32.76
N LYS A 504 -38.07 -47.24 -32.68
CA LYS A 504 -38.02 -46.14 -31.70
C LYS A 504 -38.01 -46.66 -30.26
N LEU A 505 -38.85 -47.65 -29.94
CA LEU A 505 -38.90 -48.26 -28.61
C LEU A 505 -37.56 -48.88 -28.22
N ASN A 506 -36.89 -49.57 -29.16
CA ASN A 506 -35.56 -50.15 -28.92
C ASN A 506 -34.49 -49.07 -28.68
N ASP A 507 -34.52 -47.98 -29.44
CA ASP A 507 -33.58 -46.86 -29.27
C ASP A 507 -33.73 -46.18 -27.90
N VAL A 508 -34.98 -45.95 -27.45
CA VAL A 508 -35.26 -45.34 -26.14
C VAL A 508 -34.89 -46.31 -25.00
N ASN A 509 -35.20 -47.60 -25.13
CA ASN A 509 -34.78 -48.63 -24.18
C ASN A 509 -33.24 -48.74 -24.06
N PHE A 510 -32.51 -48.58 -25.18
CA PHE A 510 -31.06 -48.56 -25.16
C PHE A 510 -30.51 -47.37 -24.38
N LYS A 511 -31.10 -46.17 -24.56
CA LYS A 511 -30.74 -44.98 -23.77
C LYS A 511 -31.03 -45.16 -22.28
N LEU A 512 -32.17 -45.77 -21.93
CA LEU A 512 -32.58 -46.01 -20.54
C LEU A 512 -31.59 -46.92 -19.78
N LYS A 513 -30.97 -47.90 -20.45
CA LYS A 513 -29.96 -48.80 -19.85
C LYS A 513 -28.72 -48.10 -19.31
N ASN A 514 -28.43 -46.87 -19.76
CA ASN A 514 -27.28 -46.10 -19.27
C ASN A 514 -27.49 -45.55 -17.85
N TYR A 515 -28.69 -45.65 -17.30
CA TYR A 515 -29.04 -45.13 -15.98
C TYR A 515 -29.27 -46.28 -14.99
N ASP A 516 -28.55 -46.26 -13.85
CA ASP A 516 -28.78 -47.18 -12.73
C ASP A 516 -29.65 -46.50 -11.65
N ILE A 517 -30.97 -46.71 -11.75
CA ILE A 517 -31.96 -46.06 -10.87
C ILE A 517 -31.81 -46.44 -9.39
N LYS A 518 -31.29 -47.63 -9.08
CA LYS A 518 -31.10 -48.06 -7.68
C LYS A 518 -29.94 -47.31 -7.05
N LYS A 519 -28.85 -47.18 -7.81
CA LYS A 519 -27.67 -46.43 -7.38
C LYS A 519 -27.98 -44.93 -7.26
N ILE A 520 -28.64 -44.33 -8.26
CA ILE A 520 -29.03 -42.91 -8.24
C ILE A 520 -29.87 -42.58 -6.99
N ASN A 521 -30.90 -43.38 -6.68
CA ASN A 521 -31.75 -43.14 -5.51
C ASN A 521 -31.03 -43.37 -4.17
N SER A 522 -30.17 -44.38 -4.08
CA SER A 522 -29.34 -44.62 -2.90
C SER A 522 -28.41 -43.44 -2.62
N ASP A 523 -27.72 -42.97 -3.67
CA ASP A 523 -26.79 -41.85 -3.57
C ASP A 523 -27.54 -40.56 -3.22
N LEU A 524 -28.70 -40.28 -3.84
CA LEU A 524 -29.54 -39.12 -3.51
C LEU A 524 -30.01 -39.10 -2.06
N ASN A 525 -30.39 -40.24 -1.50
CA ASN A 525 -30.82 -40.35 -0.09
C ASN A 525 -29.69 -40.10 0.91
N SER A 526 -28.42 -40.17 0.48
CA SER A 526 -27.26 -39.91 1.34
C SER A 526 -26.92 -38.41 1.47
N PHE A 527 -27.47 -37.56 0.61
CA PHE A 527 -27.25 -36.10 0.68
C PHE A 527 -28.27 -35.45 1.62
N ALA A 528 -27.78 -34.87 2.72
CA ALA A 528 -28.59 -34.06 3.64
C ALA A 528 -29.17 -32.78 2.98
N LEU A 529 -30.06 -32.09 3.69
CA LEU A 529 -30.58 -30.76 3.33
C LEU A 529 -29.43 -29.73 3.35
N LEU A 530 -28.73 -29.61 2.22
CA LEU A 530 -27.72 -28.59 1.97
C LEU A 530 -28.33 -27.48 1.12
N ASP A 531 -28.34 -26.25 1.64
CA ASP A 531 -28.75 -25.05 0.92
C ASP A 531 -27.52 -24.40 0.27
N GLU A 532 -27.49 -24.40 -1.06
CA GLU A 532 -26.41 -23.83 -1.86
C GLU A 532 -26.28 -22.31 -1.69
N GLU A 533 -27.39 -21.58 -1.54
CA GLU A 533 -27.34 -20.13 -1.37
C GLU A 533 -26.79 -19.78 0.00
N GLU A 534 -27.17 -20.53 1.04
CA GLU A 534 -26.64 -20.35 2.38
C GLU A 534 -25.14 -20.70 2.44
N LEU A 535 -24.72 -21.81 1.82
CA LEU A 535 -23.31 -22.20 1.73
C LEU A 535 -22.46 -21.17 0.99
N ASN A 536 -22.94 -20.64 -0.15
CA ASN A 536 -22.24 -19.60 -0.90
C ASN A 536 -22.15 -18.27 -0.12
N ARG A 537 -23.24 -17.87 0.56
CA ARG A 537 -23.24 -16.70 1.45
C ARG A 537 -22.23 -16.85 2.59
N ASN A 538 -22.23 -18.00 3.26
CA ASN A 538 -21.29 -18.30 4.34
C ASN A 538 -19.84 -18.33 3.84
N LYS A 539 -19.58 -18.91 2.66
CA LYS A 539 -18.25 -18.91 2.04
C LYS A 539 -17.77 -17.48 1.77
N SER A 540 -18.62 -16.66 1.13
CA SER A 540 -18.28 -15.25 0.85
C SER A 540 -18.02 -14.45 2.13
N ASN A 541 -18.80 -14.67 3.20
CA ASN A 541 -18.58 -14.03 4.49
C ASN A 541 -17.24 -14.43 5.13
N VAL A 542 -16.85 -15.70 5.03
CA VAL A 542 -15.56 -16.19 5.53
C VAL A 542 -14.41 -15.61 4.71
N ASP A 543 -14.55 -15.52 3.39
CA ASP A 543 -13.56 -14.90 2.50
C ASP A 543 -13.33 -13.42 2.85
N ILE A 544 -14.40 -12.65 3.05
CA ILE A 544 -14.30 -11.23 3.47
C ILE A 544 -13.57 -11.11 4.82
N LYS A 545 -13.93 -11.93 5.81
CA LYS A 545 -13.26 -11.93 7.12
C LYS A 545 -11.78 -12.31 7.01
N ASN A 546 -11.43 -13.27 6.17
CA ASN A 546 -10.05 -13.66 5.94
C ASN A 546 -9.24 -12.56 5.26
N ASP A 547 -9.80 -11.87 4.28
CA ASP A 547 -9.13 -10.73 3.63
C ASP A 547 -8.87 -9.59 4.63
N GLU A 548 -9.80 -9.31 5.54
CA GLU A 548 -9.60 -8.36 6.63
C GLU A 548 -8.51 -8.81 7.61
N LEU A 549 -8.50 -10.08 8.01
CA LEU A 549 -7.47 -10.65 8.87
C LEU A 549 -6.09 -10.58 8.22
N ILE A 550 -5.97 -10.89 6.92
CA ILE A 550 -4.71 -10.79 6.18
C ILE A 550 -4.20 -9.36 6.20
N LYS A 551 -5.05 -8.36 5.94
CA LYS A 551 -4.65 -6.94 5.99
C LYS A 551 -4.12 -6.55 7.38
N LYS A 552 -4.79 -6.98 8.45
CA LYS A 552 -4.34 -6.71 9.83
C LYS A 552 -3.03 -7.41 10.17
N ILE A 553 -2.89 -8.68 9.81
CA ILE A 553 -1.67 -9.48 9.99
C ILE A 553 -0.48 -8.80 9.29
N THR A 554 -0.63 -8.44 8.01
CA THR A 554 0.44 -7.78 7.25
C THR A 554 0.79 -6.41 7.82
N ALA A 555 -0.20 -5.65 8.32
CA ALA A 555 0.06 -4.38 8.97
C ALA A 555 0.87 -4.53 10.26
N LEU A 556 0.53 -5.50 11.12
CA LEU A 556 1.27 -5.79 12.36
C LEU A 556 2.68 -6.31 12.06
N GLU A 557 2.85 -7.22 11.10
CA GLU A 557 4.16 -7.74 10.68
C GLU A 557 5.08 -6.59 10.25
N LYS A 558 4.57 -5.64 9.46
CA LYS A 558 5.32 -4.46 9.04
C LYS A 558 5.68 -3.53 10.22
N GLN A 559 4.78 -3.38 11.19
CA GLN A 559 5.06 -2.56 12.38
C GLN A 559 6.13 -3.21 13.28
N ILE A 560 6.13 -4.54 13.40
CA ILE A 560 7.16 -5.28 14.13
C ILE A 560 8.51 -5.09 13.43
N GLU A 561 8.58 -5.37 12.13
CA GLU A 561 9.80 -5.22 11.31
C GLU A 561 10.39 -3.80 11.41
N ALA A 562 9.54 -2.77 11.33
CA ALA A 562 9.98 -1.38 11.43
C ALA A 562 10.63 -1.01 12.78
N ASN A 563 10.37 -1.79 13.84
CA ASN A 563 10.89 -1.55 15.18
C ASN A 563 12.02 -2.51 15.59
N GLU A 564 12.30 -3.57 14.80
CA GLU A 564 13.29 -4.60 15.14
C GLU A 564 14.72 -4.05 15.24
N ASP A 565 15.10 -3.16 14.33
CA ASP A 565 16.44 -2.55 14.32
C ASP A 565 16.70 -1.74 15.60
N LEU A 566 15.71 -0.95 16.05
CA LEU A 566 15.81 -0.18 17.29
C LEU A 566 15.85 -1.11 18.51
N ALA A 567 14.94 -2.08 18.56
CA ALA A 567 14.83 -3.03 19.67
C ALA A 567 16.09 -3.89 19.84
N SER A 568 16.66 -4.36 18.74
CA SER A 568 17.87 -5.21 18.74
C SER A 568 19.13 -4.46 19.23
N ASN A 569 19.17 -3.15 19.05
CA ASN A 569 20.30 -2.30 19.49
C ASN A 569 20.15 -1.77 20.93
N LEU A 570 19.07 -2.11 21.64
CA LEU A 570 18.80 -1.57 22.98
C LEU A 570 19.97 -1.76 23.96
N GLU A 571 20.55 -2.96 24.02
CA GLU A 571 21.69 -3.26 24.92
C GLU A 571 22.93 -2.44 24.55
N ASN A 572 23.19 -2.24 23.26
CA ASN A 572 24.31 -1.40 22.80
C ASN A 572 24.13 0.05 23.23
N TYR A 573 22.92 0.61 23.06
CA TYR A 573 22.62 1.97 23.50
C TYR A 573 22.68 2.12 25.02
N LYS A 574 22.24 1.10 25.79
CA LYS A 574 22.38 1.10 27.25
C LYS A 574 23.84 1.09 27.68
N PHE A 575 24.66 0.26 27.04
CA PHE A 575 26.10 0.20 27.31
C PHE A 575 26.77 1.55 27.03
N GLU A 576 26.55 2.13 25.85
CA GLU A 576 27.11 3.44 25.48
C GLU A 576 26.68 4.55 26.44
N ARG A 577 25.39 4.57 26.83
CA ARG A 577 24.85 5.51 27.82
C ARG A 577 25.59 5.38 29.16
N ASP A 578 25.84 4.16 29.62
CA ASP A 578 26.47 3.92 30.92
C ASP A 578 27.97 4.28 30.91
N GLU A 579 28.67 4.07 29.78
CA GLU A 579 30.03 4.59 29.56
C GLU A 579 30.08 6.12 29.60
N LEU A 580 29.16 6.78 28.90
CA LEU A 580 29.05 8.24 28.88
C LEU A 580 28.73 8.81 30.27
N ARG A 581 27.84 8.16 31.04
CA ARG A 581 27.56 8.52 32.44
C ARG A 581 28.79 8.41 33.33
N THR A 582 29.55 7.33 33.19
CA THR A 582 30.80 7.14 33.93
C THR A 582 31.81 8.22 33.59
N THR A 583 31.92 8.58 32.30
CA THR A 583 32.78 9.66 31.83
C THR A 583 32.36 11.01 32.43
N MET A 584 31.06 11.31 32.46
CA MET A 584 30.53 12.54 33.09
C MET A 584 30.83 12.60 34.59
N GLN A 585 30.72 11.48 35.31
CA GLN A 585 31.09 11.40 36.73
C GLN A 585 32.59 11.66 36.94
N ASN A 586 33.44 11.10 36.09
CA ASN A 586 34.89 11.34 36.13
C ASN A 586 35.24 12.82 35.87
N TYR A 587 34.52 13.50 34.97
CA TYR A 587 34.69 14.92 34.75
C TYR A 587 34.37 15.74 36.00
N GLU A 588 33.27 15.44 36.69
CA GLU A 588 32.88 16.19 37.90
C GLU A 588 33.91 15.99 39.03
N GLN A 589 34.37 14.76 39.26
CA GLN A 589 35.43 14.48 40.23
C GLN A 589 36.73 15.22 39.89
N LYS A 590 37.15 15.19 38.62
CA LYS A 590 38.38 15.86 38.17
C LYS A 590 38.26 17.38 38.29
N LYS A 591 37.12 17.95 37.95
CA LYS A 591 36.81 19.38 38.10
C LYS A 591 36.88 19.80 39.56
N GLU A 592 36.35 19.02 40.49
CA GLU A 592 36.43 19.29 41.93
C GLU A 592 37.90 19.36 42.39
N LEU A 593 38.71 18.36 42.04
CA LEU A 593 40.14 18.34 42.36
C LEU A 593 40.90 19.54 41.76
N LEU A 594 40.64 19.88 40.49
CA LEU A 594 41.26 21.03 39.84
C LEU A 594 40.85 22.34 40.50
N THR A 595 39.59 22.45 40.94
CA THR A 595 39.09 23.64 41.65
C THR A 595 39.81 23.82 42.99
N ILE A 596 39.96 22.73 43.75
CA ILE A 596 40.74 22.74 45.00
C ILE A 596 42.18 23.15 44.73
N ALA A 597 42.83 22.57 43.72
CA ALA A 597 44.21 22.90 43.35
C ALA A 597 44.36 24.39 42.97
N ARG A 598 43.44 24.93 42.17
CA ARG A 598 43.43 26.35 41.79
C ARG A 598 43.31 27.25 43.01
N THR A 599 42.39 26.94 43.93
CA THR A 599 42.19 27.71 45.16
C THR A 599 43.41 27.66 46.08
N LEU A 600 44.06 26.50 46.24
CA LEU A 600 45.29 26.39 47.01
C LEU A 600 46.44 27.20 46.40
N LEU A 601 46.57 27.18 45.07
CA LEU A 601 47.57 27.97 44.34
C LEU A 601 47.32 29.48 44.53
N GLU A 602 46.06 29.92 44.44
CA GLU A 602 45.67 31.31 44.67
C GLU A 602 46.00 31.76 46.11
N HIS A 603 45.67 30.95 47.11
CA HIS A 603 46.02 31.24 48.51
C HIS A 603 47.53 31.31 48.73
N ALA A 604 48.31 30.41 48.11
CA ALA A 604 49.77 30.44 48.20
C ALA A 604 50.35 31.74 47.60
N ASN A 605 49.86 32.17 46.44
CA ASN A 605 50.29 33.42 45.81
C ASN A 605 49.89 34.65 46.63
N GLN A 606 48.70 34.68 47.24
CA GLN A 606 48.27 35.76 48.14
C GLN A 606 49.16 35.85 49.39
N GLN A 607 49.50 34.71 50.00
CA GLN A 607 50.41 34.67 51.15
C GLN A 607 51.82 35.14 50.79
N LEU A 608 52.30 34.78 49.60
CA LEU A 608 53.58 35.25 49.08
C LEU A 608 53.56 36.76 48.83
N ALA A 609 52.49 37.28 48.20
CA ALA A 609 52.28 38.70 47.95
C ALA A 609 52.31 39.52 49.25
N ALA A 610 51.64 39.04 50.29
CA ALA A 610 51.60 39.69 51.59
C ALA A 610 52.99 39.90 52.21
N ARG A 611 53.99 39.03 51.93
CA ARG A 611 55.35 39.15 52.50
C ARG A 611 56.08 40.41 52.04
N TYR A 612 55.89 40.85 50.80
CA TYR A 612 56.56 42.04 50.27
C TYR A 612 55.65 43.28 50.22
N LEU A 613 54.34 43.10 50.05
CA LEU A 613 53.38 44.20 50.06
C LEU A 613 53.18 44.78 51.46
N THR A 614 53.25 43.97 52.53
CA THR A 614 53.10 44.47 53.91
C THR A 614 54.23 45.44 54.30
N PRO A 615 55.53 45.12 54.08
CA PRO A 615 56.62 46.08 54.26
C PRO A 615 56.44 47.36 53.43
N LEU A 616 56.02 47.24 52.17
CA LEU A 616 55.76 48.40 51.31
C LEU A 616 54.64 49.27 51.88
N GLN A 617 53.52 48.65 52.24
CA GLN A 617 52.38 49.32 52.85
C GLN A 617 52.80 50.10 54.11
N ASN A 618 53.56 49.45 54.99
CA ASN A 618 54.04 50.07 56.23
C ASN A 618 54.96 51.25 55.93
N ASN A 619 55.92 51.10 55.01
CA ASN A 619 56.84 52.19 54.64
C ASN A 619 56.09 53.39 54.04
N VAL A 620 55.10 53.17 53.18
CA VAL A 620 54.30 54.25 52.58
C VAL A 620 53.46 54.95 53.64
N ASN A 621 52.80 54.21 54.53
CA ASN A 621 52.01 54.80 55.62
C ASN A 621 52.88 55.56 56.64
N ASP A 622 54.09 55.07 56.91
CA ASP A 622 55.08 55.78 57.72
C ASP A 622 55.51 57.11 57.06
N LEU A 623 55.70 57.11 55.73
CA LEU A 623 56.03 58.32 54.98
C LEU A 623 54.87 59.32 54.99
N LEU A 624 53.64 58.86 54.76
CA LEU A 624 52.41 59.67 54.86
C LEU A 624 52.32 60.37 56.22
N THR A 625 52.57 59.62 57.30
CA THR A 625 52.59 60.15 58.66
C THR A 625 53.69 61.19 58.86
N LYS A 626 54.91 60.94 58.35
CA LYS A 626 56.05 61.87 58.48
C LYS A 626 55.84 63.19 57.76
N ILE A 627 55.21 63.17 56.58
CA ILE A 627 54.87 64.39 55.84
C ILE A 627 53.58 65.06 56.35
N LYS A 628 52.94 64.49 57.40
CA LYS A 628 51.70 64.97 58.01
C LYS A 628 50.55 65.12 57.02
N LEU A 629 50.45 64.16 56.10
CA LEU A 629 49.33 64.07 55.18
C LEU A 629 48.21 63.28 55.85
N GLU A 630 47.16 63.96 56.27
CA GLU A 630 46.03 63.38 57.01
C GLU A 630 44.89 62.96 56.08
N GLY A 631 44.05 62.02 56.54
CA GLY A 631 42.79 61.63 55.89
C GLY A 631 42.79 60.30 55.13
N TYR A 632 43.94 59.68 54.88
CA TYR A 632 43.99 58.36 54.23
C TYR A 632 45.22 57.52 54.58
N SER A 633 45.07 56.20 54.50
CA SER A 633 46.17 55.22 54.54
C SER A 633 46.17 54.35 53.28
N VAL A 634 47.34 53.95 52.83
CA VAL A 634 47.52 53.05 51.69
C VAL A 634 47.36 51.60 52.13
N MET A 635 46.69 50.81 51.31
CA MET A 635 46.61 49.35 51.40
C MET A 635 46.93 48.74 50.04
N PHE A 636 47.64 47.61 50.03
CA PHE A 636 47.79 46.79 48.83
C PHE A 636 47.00 45.48 49.02
N ASP A 637 46.27 45.06 48.00
CA ASP A 637 45.59 43.77 48.04
C ASP A 637 46.48 42.60 47.54
N GLY A 638 45.97 41.37 47.62
CA GLY A 638 46.70 40.16 47.21
C GLY A 638 47.07 40.12 45.71
N ASN A 639 46.50 41.00 44.89
CA ASN A 639 46.79 41.16 43.47
C ASN A 639 47.75 42.32 43.18
N SER A 640 48.36 42.90 44.23
CA SER A 640 49.22 44.08 44.14
C SER A 640 48.49 45.34 43.64
N GLU A 641 47.18 45.43 43.81
CA GLU A 641 46.41 46.65 43.50
C GLU A 641 46.36 47.56 44.74
N MET A 642 46.55 48.86 44.52
CA MET A 642 46.60 49.85 45.59
C MET A 642 45.21 50.44 45.83
N LYS A 643 44.78 50.43 47.10
CA LYS A 643 43.56 51.10 47.56
C LYS A 643 43.91 52.11 48.64
N LEU A 644 43.15 53.19 48.67
CA LEU A 644 43.25 54.19 49.73
C LEU A 644 42.08 54.00 50.68
N LYS A 645 42.42 53.77 51.94
CA LYS A 645 41.47 53.76 53.04
C LYS A 645 41.29 55.19 53.54
N ASP A 646 40.09 55.72 53.42
CA ASP A 646 39.70 56.98 54.04
C ASP A 646 39.61 56.76 55.56
N LEU A 647 40.30 57.60 56.34
CA LEU A 647 40.38 57.46 57.79
C LEU A 647 39.13 57.99 58.52
N ASP A 648 38.33 58.85 57.89
CA ASP A 648 37.11 59.40 58.46
C ASP A 648 35.93 58.44 58.25
N THR A 649 35.81 57.87 57.04
CA THR A 649 34.71 56.93 56.69
C THR A 649 35.07 55.47 56.96
N ASN A 650 36.37 55.15 57.10
CA ASN A 650 36.90 53.79 57.21
C ASN A 650 36.59 52.92 55.96
N GLU A 651 36.26 53.55 54.83
CA GLU A 651 36.00 52.90 53.54
C GLU A 651 37.24 52.87 52.65
N TYR A 652 37.24 51.95 51.67
CA TYR A 652 38.33 51.80 50.70
C TYR A 652 37.87 52.28 49.32
N TYR A 653 38.66 53.15 48.73
CA TYR A 653 38.44 53.66 47.39
C TYR A 653 39.62 53.32 46.49
N ASP A 654 39.32 53.11 45.20
CA ASP A 654 40.36 52.99 44.18
C ASP A 654 41.18 54.29 44.13
N PHE A 655 42.49 54.14 44.04
CA PHE A 655 43.43 55.25 43.90
C PHE A 655 43.09 56.18 42.73
N ALA A 656 42.52 55.62 41.65
CA ALA A 656 42.09 56.35 40.47
C ALA A 656 41.03 57.45 40.76
N TYR A 657 40.28 57.35 41.87
CA TYR A 657 39.23 58.33 42.21
C TYR A 657 39.72 59.61 42.89
N TYR A 658 41.00 59.70 43.28
CA TYR A 658 41.55 60.84 44.01
C TYR A 658 42.06 61.96 43.07
N SER A 659 42.18 63.19 43.58
CA SER A 659 42.69 64.32 42.79
C SER A 659 44.10 64.07 42.24
N ALA A 660 44.41 64.57 41.05
CA ALA A 660 45.71 64.40 40.39
C ALA A 660 46.90 64.78 41.31
N GLY A 661 46.78 65.85 42.11
CA GLY A 661 47.84 66.23 43.05
C GLY A 661 47.98 65.29 44.27
N SER A 662 46.91 64.58 44.68
CA SER A 662 47.03 63.50 45.67
C SER A 662 47.63 62.25 45.04
N GLN A 663 47.25 61.95 43.80
CA GLN A 663 47.82 60.83 43.04
C GLN A 663 49.31 61.00 42.82
N ASP A 664 49.76 62.17 42.38
CA ASP A 664 51.20 62.46 42.19
C ASP A 664 51.97 62.36 43.51
N LEU A 665 51.42 62.90 44.61
CA LEU A 665 52.05 62.84 45.92
C LEU A 665 52.21 61.40 46.42
N ILE A 666 51.12 60.63 46.44
CA ILE A 666 51.15 59.23 46.88
C ILE A 666 52.05 58.41 45.96
N SER A 667 52.01 58.64 44.65
CA SER A 667 52.90 57.96 43.70
C SER A 667 54.38 58.21 44.00
N VAL A 668 54.76 59.43 44.39
CA VAL A 668 56.13 59.75 44.82
C VAL A 668 56.48 58.99 46.11
N LEU A 669 55.59 58.96 47.11
CA LEU A 669 55.84 58.24 48.37
C LEU A 669 55.98 56.73 48.15
N VAL A 670 55.16 56.16 47.28
CA VAL A 670 55.22 54.74 46.92
C VAL A 670 56.53 54.43 46.19
N ARG A 671 56.97 55.28 45.24
CA ARG A 671 58.27 55.11 44.57
C ARG A 671 59.43 55.21 45.54
N VAL A 672 59.39 56.15 46.48
CA VAL A 672 60.40 56.27 47.53
C VAL A 672 60.47 54.99 48.38
N ALA A 673 59.33 54.50 48.85
CA ALA A 673 59.25 53.26 49.62
C ALA A 673 59.72 52.04 48.79
N LEU A 674 59.41 51.99 47.50
CA LEU A 674 59.88 50.95 46.59
C LEU A 674 61.39 51.04 46.35
N ILE A 675 61.96 52.24 46.18
CA ILE A 675 63.41 52.44 46.02
C ILE A 675 64.14 51.89 47.25
N ASP A 676 63.66 52.24 48.45
CA ASP A 676 64.25 51.75 49.70
C ASP A 676 64.17 50.22 49.81
N LEU A 677 63.04 49.62 49.41
CA LEU A 677 62.85 48.16 49.45
C LEU A 677 63.66 47.41 48.40
N VAL A 678 63.65 47.87 47.15
CA VAL A 678 64.25 47.19 45.98
C VAL A 678 65.77 47.31 46.02
N TYR A 679 66.30 48.48 46.39
CA TYR A 679 67.72 48.76 46.32
C TYR A 679 68.47 48.56 47.63
N GLN A 680 67.76 48.40 48.76
CA GLN A 680 68.34 48.17 50.09
C GLN A 680 69.48 49.17 50.37
N ASP A 681 70.74 48.71 50.41
CA ASP A 681 71.90 49.54 50.73
C ASP A 681 72.50 50.32 49.54
N LEU A 682 72.11 50.03 48.30
CA LEU A 682 72.72 50.62 47.10
C LEU A 682 72.52 52.15 47.03
N LYS A 683 71.37 52.63 47.54
CA LYS A 683 70.98 54.05 47.59
C LYS A 683 71.23 54.77 46.24
N PRO A 684 70.46 54.43 45.19
CA PRO A 684 70.67 54.97 43.85
C PRO A 684 70.25 56.44 43.75
N PHE A 685 70.67 57.10 42.67
CA PHE A 685 70.19 58.45 42.39
C PHE A 685 68.73 58.41 41.93
N ILE A 686 68.02 59.51 42.16
CA ILE A 686 66.62 59.75 41.79
C ILE A 686 66.60 60.97 40.88
N ILE A 687 65.93 60.85 39.73
CA ILE A 687 65.69 61.94 38.81
C ILE A 687 64.23 62.32 38.90
N LEU A 688 63.97 63.60 39.14
CA LEU A 688 62.65 64.20 39.19
C LEU A 688 62.55 65.19 38.02
N ASP A 689 61.75 64.88 36.99
CA ASP A 689 61.58 65.74 35.80
C ASP A 689 60.20 66.41 35.83
N ASP A 690 60.15 67.65 36.33
CA ASP A 690 58.91 68.42 36.51
C ASP A 690 57.80 67.66 37.28
N THR A 691 58.19 66.80 38.23
CA THR A 691 57.29 65.88 38.97
C THR A 691 56.17 66.58 39.74
N PHE A 692 56.41 67.80 40.24
CA PHE A 692 55.48 68.46 41.16
C PHE A 692 54.50 69.43 40.50
N VAL A 693 54.30 69.40 39.18
CA VAL A 693 53.48 70.38 38.45
C VAL A 693 52.03 70.48 38.95
N ASN A 694 51.44 69.40 39.46
CA ASN A 694 50.06 69.42 39.99
C ASN A 694 49.95 69.77 41.49
N PHE A 695 51.07 70.11 42.13
CA PHE A 695 51.07 70.51 43.54
C PHE A 695 50.73 71.99 43.71
N ASP A 696 49.93 72.27 44.74
CA ASP A 696 49.72 73.61 45.26
C ASP A 696 50.86 73.98 46.24
N ASP A 697 50.91 75.25 46.65
CA ASP A 697 51.95 75.75 47.57
C ASP A 697 51.98 75.00 48.91
N LYS A 698 50.82 74.48 49.35
CA LYS A 698 50.72 73.66 50.57
C LYS A 698 51.45 72.32 50.38
N ARG A 699 51.15 71.58 49.31
CA ARG A 699 51.80 70.29 49.00
C ARG A 699 53.30 70.45 48.76
N ILE A 700 53.74 71.52 48.08
CA ILE A 700 55.18 71.83 47.90
C ILE A 700 55.88 71.98 49.26
N LYS A 701 55.27 72.67 50.22
CA LYS A 701 55.82 72.80 51.58
C LYS A 701 55.87 71.48 52.36
N LEU A 702 54.96 70.54 52.08
CA LEU A 702 54.96 69.21 52.69
C LEU A 702 56.05 68.30 52.10
N VAL A 703 56.34 68.42 50.81
CA VAL A 703 57.31 67.55 50.11
C VAL A 703 58.76 68.03 50.24
N ARG A 704 58.99 69.33 50.45
CA ARG A 704 60.36 69.85 50.64
C ARG A 704 61.14 69.10 51.74
N PRO A 705 60.62 68.94 52.98
CA PRO A 705 61.33 68.18 54.02
C PRO A 705 61.58 66.70 53.68
N LEU A 706 60.66 66.09 52.91
CA LEU A 706 60.83 64.72 52.43
C LEU A 706 62.03 64.62 51.49
N LEU A 707 62.14 65.52 50.52
CA LEU A 707 63.25 65.53 49.56
C LEU A 707 64.59 65.86 50.23
N GLU A 708 64.60 66.80 51.19
CA GLU A 708 65.79 67.08 52.00
C GLU A 708 66.24 65.83 52.75
N LYS A 709 65.31 65.12 53.40
CA LYS A 709 65.61 63.87 54.10
C LYS A 709 66.10 62.77 53.15
N LEU A 710 65.42 62.57 52.02
CA LEU A 710 65.84 61.59 51.03
C LEU A 710 67.20 61.93 50.42
N SER A 711 67.52 63.22 50.28
CA SER A 711 68.82 63.67 49.80
C SER A 711 69.97 63.36 50.77
N GLN A 712 69.68 63.03 52.03
CA GLN A 712 70.71 62.58 52.98
C GLN A 712 71.27 61.23 52.59
N ASP A 713 70.43 60.36 52.02
CA ASP A 713 70.77 58.98 51.68
C ASP A 713 71.00 58.78 50.17
N ASN A 714 70.15 59.39 49.34
CA ASN A 714 70.17 59.27 47.88
C ASN A 714 70.58 60.59 47.22
N GLN A 715 71.16 60.53 46.03
CA GLN A 715 71.34 61.73 45.22
C GLN A 715 70.02 62.04 44.50
N ILE A 716 69.56 63.28 44.53
CA ILE A 716 68.35 63.74 43.85
C ILE A 716 68.75 64.79 42.82
N ILE A 717 68.37 64.56 41.57
CA ILE A 717 68.53 65.50 40.46
C ILE A 717 67.11 65.97 40.10
N TYR A 718 66.78 67.20 40.47
CA TYR A 718 65.46 67.77 40.26
C TYR A 718 65.50 68.83 39.17
N PHE A 719 64.76 68.57 38.09
CA PHE A 719 64.53 69.50 37.01
C PHE A 719 63.19 70.20 37.22
N THR A 720 63.19 71.53 37.21
CA THR A 720 61.93 72.31 37.25
C THR A 720 61.97 73.54 36.37
N CYS A 721 60.84 73.94 35.79
CA CYS A 721 60.69 75.20 35.04
C CYS A 721 59.99 76.33 35.83
N SER A 722 59.61 76.07 37.08
CA SER A 722 58.77 76.97 37.85
C SER A 722 59.53 77.49 39.07
N SER A 723 59.65 78.82 39.18
CA SER A 723 60.28 79.47 40.33
C SER A 723 59.53 79.21 41.64
N SER A 724 58.20 79.04 41.62
CA SER A 724 57.42 78.68 42.82
C SER A 724 57.63 77.23 43.27
N ARG A 725 58.25 76.40 42.44
CA ARG A 725 58.60 75.01 42.73
C ARG A 725 60.10 74.83 42.94
N ASP A 726 60.86 75.92 42.97
CA ASP A 726 62.27 75.88 43.37
C ASP A 726 62.38 75.53 44.85
N LEU A 727 63.01 74.41 45.15
CA LEU A 727 63.12 73.86 46.50
C LEU A 727 64.35 74.37 47.26
N ARG A 728 65.12 75.29 46.65
CA ARG A 728 66.24 75.97 47.30
C ARG A 728 65.81 76.93 48.40
#